data_AF-A0A8H9FSS9-F1
#
_entry.id   AF-A0A8H9FSS9-F1
#
_cell.length_a   1.000
_cell.length_b   1.000
_cell.length_c   1.000
_cell.angle_alpha   90.00
_cell.angle_beta   90.00
_cell.angle_gamma   90.00
#
_symmetry.space_group_name_H-M   'P 1'
#
loop_
_entity.id
_entity.type
_entity.pdbx_description
1 polymer ?
#
loop_
_entity_poly.entity_id
_entity_poly.type
_entity_poly.pdbx_seq_one_letter_code
_entity_poly.pdbx_strand_id
1 'polypeptide(L)'
;MEHLCGVVVHPAKPRSAQALAALRRATRRRGWPEPLVAETTVEVPGADQVAELLTAGADRIVALGGDGTVREVAGALSRAGALADVVPLGVLPTGTANLWSRTVGLTDDSLEGAVELALDGPVRDCDLAWVTVTRADGSARTHDVAVVAGVGMDAEAFAATADDHKQRLGWLAYFAALGRRAVGRQVTVRLGLGSVSGTGSGAGDGSEAGTTREEQVRTVLVGNCRVLPLGLPLMPSASMEDGRLDVLVVAPRTVLGWLGVGAGILTRRRGGWTGLRTHRARHVTVDLAEPTAVHVDGDPVGDAVRLELGVRPGAVLVRTRAGARDGEDEVRRLLDAPEPDLEALADALHHGRRWSSDHARELLVRDVFVGLSGADLTRFKSLLSSGPDHRDLEHLVFDVVDDEGVRADILRHIASEAERVDVPDLHVLSDIDDTLRCALHDDRYPRGTVYPGVIELYRALDAGHAADPESPGDITFVTARPMDPAGLVEQHTRRGLRELGLPPHSVLSGTFTGLRNHDAMAGAKIENFRRFRALMPETEVVFVGDSGQGDVEVGRRMIAADRDAVRLVLIHDVVDTPEAARDELRAEGIVLVDSPVGGALEAYAVDLVSAAGLEAVVTAAERDLDRIEWESPEQEKATRAVVERDIAAARTAYGKAPDGSRAVGDA
;
A
#
# COMPACT_ATOMS: atom_id res chain seq x y z
N MET A 1 -21.46 9.38 33.88
CA MET A 1 -20.46 8.68 34.72
C MET A 1 -19.22 9.53 34.71
N GLU A 2 -18.59 9.76 35.86
CA GLU A 2 -17.30 10.47 35.90
C GLU A 2 -16.21 9.55 35.33
N HIS A 3 -15.47 10.02 34.33
CA HIS A 3 -14.41 9.23 33.70
C HIS A 3 -13.15 9.25 34.56
N LEU A 4 -12.69 8.08 35.02
CA LEU A 4 -11.52 7.98 35.90
C LEU A 4 -10.37 7.25 35.19
N CYS A 5 -9.33 8.00 34.86
CA CYS A 5 -8.14 7.48 34.20
C CYS A 5 -7.10 6.98 35.22
N GLY A 6 -6.75 5.70 35.15
CA GLY A 6 -5.57 5.16 35.84
C GLY A 6 -4.34 5.20 34.92
N VAL A 7 -3.16 5.45 35.48
CA VAL A 7 -1.89 5.51 34.75
C VAL A 7 -0.85 4.66 35.46
N VAL A 8 -0.33 3.66 34.75
CA VAL A 8 0.82 2.89 35.22
C VAL A 8 2.05 3.43 34.51
N VAL A 9 3.01 3.96 35.26
CA VAL A 9 4.17 4.66 34.70
C VAL A 9 5.49 4.08 35.17
N HIS A 10 6.44 3.94 34.25
CA HIS A 10 7.84 3.73 34.61
C HIS A 10 8.57 5.08 34.72
N PRO A 11 8.90 5.56 35.93
CA PRO A 11 9.33 6.94 36.16
C PRO A 11 10.73 7.24 35.62
N ALA A 12 11.57 6.22 35.41
CA ALA A 12 12.97 6.39 35.03
C ALA A 12 13.21 6.74 33.53
N LYS A 13 12.16 6.77 32.68
CA LYS A 13 12.34 7.12 31.25
C LYS A 13 12.31 8.65 31.05
N PRO A 14 13.24 9.22 30.26
CA PRO A 14 13.36 10.68 30.07
C PRO A 14 12.07 11.37 29.60
N ARG A 15 11.24 10.68 28.82
CA ARG A 15 9.99 11.22 28.25
C ARG A 15 8.76 11.00 29.14
N SER A 16 8.86 10.24 30.23
CA SER A 16 7.71 9.88 31.07
C SER A 16 7.05 11.10 31.71
N ALA A 17 7.85 12.03 32.25
CA ALA A 17 7.33 13.25 32.87
C ALA A 17 6.55 14.14 31.88
N GLN A 18 7.07 14.29 30.66
CA GLN A 18 6.43 15.08 29.61
C GLN A 18 5.09 14.45 29.18
N ALA A 19 5.08 13.13 28.97
CA ALA A 19 3.89 12.38 28.59
C ALA A 19 2.81 12.42 29.68
N LEU A 20 3.19 12.25 30.94
CA LEU A 20 2.27 12.35 32.06
C LEU A 20 1.68 13.76 32.18
N ALA A 21 2.49 14.81 32.00
CA ALA A 21 2.01 16.18 31.99
C ALA A 21 1.04 16.46 30.83
N ALA A 22 1.28 15.87 29.65
CA ALA A 22 0.38 15.98 28.50
C ALA A 22 -0.96 15.28 28.77
N LEU A 23 -0.95 14.07 29.34
CA LEU A 23 -2.15 13.34 29.75
C LEU A 23 -2.98 14.11 30.79
N ARG A 24 -2.32 14.67 31.82
CA ARG A 24 -2.98 15.53 32.84
C ARG A 24 -3.64 16.77 32.23
N ARG A 25 -2.99 17.40 31.24
CA ARG A 25 -3.61 18.52 30.50
C ARG A 25 -4.82 18.05 29.70
N ALA A 26 -4.72 16.90 29.03
CA ALA A 26 -5.78 16.37 28.18
C ALA A 26 -7.04 15.96 28.96
N THR A 27 -6.87 15.31 30.12
CA THR A 27 -7.96 14.96 31.03
C THR A 27 -8.62 16.21 31.63
N ARG A 28 -7.84 17.21 32.05
CA ARG A 28 -8.37 18.49 32.52
C ARG A 28 -9.19 19.23 31.46
N ARG A 29 -8.75 19.24 30.20
CA ARG A 29 -9.50 19.86 29.07
C ARG A 29 -10.87 19.20 28.86
N ARG A 30 -11.01 17.92 29.19
CA ARG A 30 -12.26 17.15 29.09
C ARG A 30 -13.16 17.28 30.31
N GLY A 31 -12.71 18.01 31.34
CA GLY A 31 -13.43 18.09 32.62
C GLY A 31 -13.38 16.80 33.44
N TRP A 32 -12.41 15.91 33.19
CA TRP A 32 -12.25 14.67 33.97
C TRP A 32 -11.47 14.94 35.26
N PRO A 33 -11.69 14.13 36.32
CA PRO A 33 -10.81 14.06 37.49
C PRO A 33 -9.33 13.90 37.13
N GLU A 34 -8.46 14.34 38.05
CA GLU A 34 -7.01 14.15 37.90
C GLU A 34 -6.69 12.64 37.80
N PRO A 35 -5.84 12.22 36.85
CA PRO A 35 -5.49 10.81 36.69
C PRO A 35 -4.86 10.21 37.95
N LEU A 36 -5.27 8.99 38.30
CA LEU A 36 -4.61 8.20 39.34
C LEU A 36 -3.31 7.65 38.79
N VAL A 37 -2.18 7.97 39.40
CA VAL A 37 -0.85 7.58 38.92
C VAL A 37 -0.23 6.57 39.87
N ALA A 38 0.11 5.40 39.34
CA ALA A 38 0.80 4.34 40.04
C ALA A 38 2.15 4.07 39.37
N GLU A 39 3.24 4.21 40.13
CA GLU A 39 4.60 4.06 39.60
C GLU A 39 5.10 2.62 39.74
N THR A 40 5.77 2.13 38.69
CA THR A 40 6.41 0.80 38.67
C THR A 40 7.84 0.83 39.21
N THR A 41 8.26 -0.26 39.84
CA THR A 41 9.66 -0.55 40.18
C THR A 41 10.11 -1.85 39.52
N VAL A 42 11.37 -2.24 39.69
CA VAL A 42 11.88 -3.54 39.19
C VAL A 42 11.18 -4.71 39.89
N GLU A 43 10.88 -4.54 41.18
CA GLU A 43 10.25 -5.53 42.04
C GLU A 43 8.72 -5.57 41.86
N VAL A 44 8.12 -4.43 41.50
CA VAL A 44 6.68 -4.28 41.29
C VAL A 44 6.42 -3.68 39.89
N PRO A 45 6.42 -4.52 38.84
CA PRO A 45 6.60 -4.05 37.47
C PRO A 45 5.30 -3.64 36.77
N GLY A 46 4.12 -3.81 37.41
CA GLY A 46 2.85 -3.28 36.89
C GLY A 46 1.58 -3.95 37.39
N ALA A 47 1.62 -5.23 37.76
CA ALA A 47 0.38 -5.98 38.09
C ALA A 47 -0.34 -5.44 39.33
N ASP A 48 0.39 -5.14 40.40
CA ASP A 48 -0.18 -4.59 41.63
C ASP A 48 -0.74 -3.19 41.40
N GLN A 49 -0.06 -2.38 40.59
CA GLN A 49 -0.53 -1.05 40.20
C GLN A 49 -1.84 -1.11 39.41
N VAL A 50 -1.97 -2.05 38.47
CA VAL A 50 -3.24 -2.24 37.75
C VAL A 50 -4.35 -2.64 38.72
N ALA A 51 -4.09 -3.58 39.63
CA ALA A 51 -5.09 -4.00 40.62
C ALA A 51 -5.54 -2.84 41.53
N GLU A 52 -4.61 -2.00 41.98
CA GLU A 52 -4.90 -0.79 42.76
C GLU A 52 -5.81 0.17 41.99
N LEU A 53 -5.46 0.48 40.73
CA LEU A 53 -6.22 1.42 39.89
C LEU A 53 -7.62 0.90 39.56
N LEU A 54 -7.76 -0.40 39.26
CA LEU A 54 -9.05 -1.03 39.04
C LEU A 54 -9.92 -1.01 40.30
N THR A 55 -9.33 -1.27 41.47
CA THR A 55 -10.04 -1.21 42.77
C THR A 55 -10.51 0.22 43.08
N ALA A 56 -9.73 1.23 42.69
CA ALA A 56 -10.09 2.63 42.80
C ALA A 56 -11.19 3.07 41.80
N GLY A 57 -11.64 2.19 40.91
CA GLY A 57 -12.72 2.44 39.96
C GLY A 57 -12.27 3.07 38.64
N ALA A 58 -10.99 2.94 38.26
CA ALA A 58 -10.53 3.43 36.97
C ALA A 58 -11.30 2.75 35.82
N ASP A 59 -11.87 3.56 34.92
CA ASP A 59 -12.63 3.10 33.75
C ASP A 59 -11.74 2.86 32.52
N ARG A 60 -10.46 3.22 32.62
CA ARG A 60 -9.41 2.97 31.63
C ARG A 60 -8.04 2.99 32.31
N ILE A 61 -7.11 2.22 31.75
CA ILE A 61 -5.72 2.19 32.22
C ILE A 61 -4.80 2.63 31.10
N VAL A 62 -3.90 3.57 31.37
CA VAL A 62 -2.86 4.01 30.43
C VAL A 62 -1.50 3.45 30.86
N ALA A 63 -0.89 2.62 30.03
CA ALA A 63 0.50 2.20 30.19
C ALA A 63 1.43 3.27 29.62
N LEU A 64 2.23 3.90 30.48
CA LEU A 64 3.19 4.94 30.13
C LEU A 64 4.61 4.37 30.29
N GLY A 65 5.15 3.84 29.19
CA GLY A 65 6.43 3.13 29.22
C GLY A 65 6.87 2.55 27.89
N GLY A 66 7.82 1.62 27.95
CA GLY A 66 8.24 0.80 26.80
C GLY A 66 7.48 -0.52 26.74
N ASP A 67 7.92 -1.42 25.85
CA ASP A 67 7.26 -2.71 25.60
C ASP A 67 7.09 -3.55 26.88
N GLY A 68 8.07 -3.57 27.78
CA GLY A 68 7.97 -4.26 29.07
C GLY A 68 6.85 -3.71 29.97
N THR A 69 6.70 -2.40 30.08
CA THR A 69 5.58 -1.80 30.85
C THR A 69 4.24 -2.15 30.23
N VAL A 70 4.15 -2.14 28.89
CA VAL A 70 2.93 -2.53 28.17
C VAL A 70 2.60 -4.01 28.42
N ARG A 71 3.59 -4.91 28.38
CA ARG A 71 3.44 -6.34 28.69
C ARG A 71 2.82 -6.56 30.07
N GLU A 72 3.39 -5.94 31.10
CA GLU A 72 2.94 -6.14 32.48
C GLU A 72 1.50 -5.63 32.70
N VAL A 73 1.18 -4.46 32.13
CA VAL A 73 -0.16 -3.87 32.23
C VAL A 73 -1.19 -4.69 31.45
N ALA A 74 -0.86 -5.08 30.21
CA ALA A 74 -1.72 -5.92 29.37
C ALA A 74 -1.97 -7.29 30.01
N GLY A 75 -0.92 -7.91 30.55
CA GLY A 75 -1.00 -9.18 31.29
C GLY A 75 -1.90 -9.07 32.51
N ALA A 76 -1.77 -8.00 33.29
CA ALA A 76 -2.60 -7.77 34.47
C ALA A 76 -4.08 -7.54 34.10
N LEU A 77 -4.36 -6.73 33.09
CA LEU A 77 -5.72 -6.51 32.57
C LEU A 77 -6.34 -7.82 32.06
N SER A 78 -5.59 -8.62 31.30
CA SER A 78 -6.04 -9.94 30.81
C SER A 78 -6.45 -10.90 31.94
N ARG A 79 -5.94 -10.70 33.15
CA ARG A 79 -6.26 -11.51 34.34
C ARG A 79 -7.31 -10.88 35.25
N ALA A 80 -7.85 -9.71 34.92
CA ALA A 80 -8.76 -8.95 35.77
C ALA A 80 -10.23 -9.46 35.77
N GLY A 81 -10.48 -10.65 35.19
CA GLY A 81 -11.82 -11.24 35.10
C GLY A 81 -12.75 -10.38 34.24
N ALA A 82 -13.98 -10.15 34.70
CA ALA A 82 -14.99 -9.36 33.97
C ALA A 82 -14.57 -7.91 33.66
N LEU A 83 -13.56 -7.37 34.35
CA LEU A 83 -13.02 -6.04 34.04
C LEU A 83 -12.17 -6.02 32.77
N ALA A 84 -11.64 -7.17 32.34
CA ALA A 84 -10.89 -7.30 31.10
C ALA A 84 -11.74 -6.91 29.87
N ASP A 85 -13.05 -7.15 29.94
CA ASP A 85 -14.02 -6.93 28.85
C ASP A 85 -14.58 -5.51 28.81
N VAL A 86 -14.20 -4.63 29.76
CA VAL A 86 -14.78 -3.27 29.85
C VAL A 86 -13.76 -2.17 30.12
N VAL A 87 -12.58 -2.48 30.65
CA VAL A 87 -11.54 -1.47 30.95
C VAL A 87 -10.46 -1.50 29.86
N PRO A 88 -10.45 -0.54 28.92
CA PRO A 88 -9.47 -0.54 27.84
C PRO A 88 -8.10 -0.01 28.28
N LEU A 89 -7.07 -0.54 27.63
CA LEU A 89 -5.68 -0.15 27.72
C LEU A 89 -5.34 0.95 26.70
N GLY A 90 -4.97 2.14 27.18
CA GLY A 90 -4.26 3.14 26.40
C GLY A 90 -2.75 2.95 26.50
N VAL A 91 -1.98 3.23 25.44
CA VAL A 91 -0.52 3.14 25.48
C VAL A 91 0.12 4.46 25.09
N LEU A 92 1.00 4.95 25.97
CA LEU A 92 1.87 6.09 25.74
C LEU A 92 3.33 5.62 25.61
N PRO A 93 3.82 5.45 24.38
CA PRO A 93 5.14 4.86 24.14
C PRO A 93 6.27 5.84 24.52
N THR A 94 6.97 5.56 25.61
CA THR A 94 8.15 6.34 26.05
C THR A 94 9.45 5.53 26.03
N GLY A 95 9.39 4.27 25.56
CA GLY A 95 10.54 3.41 25.36
C GLY A 95 11.30 3.69 24.06
N THR A 96 12.39 2.93 23.85
CA THR A 96 13.27 3.07 22.68
C THR A 96 12.72 2.38 21.43
N ALA A 97 12.11 1.19 21.59
CA ALA A 97 11.66 0.36 20.48
C ALA A 97 10.14 0.43 20.26
N ASN A 98 9.34 0.34 21.33
CA ASN A 98 7.87 0.45 21.33
C ASN A 98 7.20 -0.44 20.26
N LEU A 99 7.70 -1.67 20.12
CA LEU A 99 7.31 -2.63 19.09
C LEU A 99 5.84 -3.04 19.18
N TRP A 100 5.29 -3.19 20.40
CA TRP A 100 3.88 -3.52 20.59
C TRP A 100 2.99 -2.39 20.04
N SER A 101 3.31 -1.15 20.42
CA SER A 101 2.59 0.04 19.97
C SER A 101 2.62 0.19 18.45
N ARG A 102 3.75 -0.12 17.81
CA ARG A 102 3.89 -0.11 16.34
C ARG A 102 3.08 -1.22 15.66
N THR A 103 2.93 -2.37 16.31
CA THR A 103 2.14 -3.49 15.78
C THR A 103 0.66 -3.16 15.78
N VAL A 104 0.13 -2.59 16.86
CA VAL A 104 -1.29 -2.20 16.96
C VAL A 104 -1.58 -0.81 16.37
N GLY A 105 -0.67 -0.26 15.56
CA GLY A 105 -0.91 0.96 14.77
C GLY A 105 -0.81 2.29 15.52
N LEU A 106 -0.21 2.31 16.71
CA LEU A 106 0.05 3.51 17.50
C LEU A 106 1.34 4.22 17.02
N THR A 107 1.35 4.67 15.77
CA THR A 107 2.50 5.34 15.13
C THR A 107 2.36 6.86 15.09
N ASP A 108 1.76 7.50 16.10
CA ASP A 108 1.79 8.99 16.14
C ASP A 108 3.19 9.47 16.52
N ASP A 109 3.75 10.33 15.69
CA ASP A 109 5.01 11.02 16.02
C ASP A 109 4.76 12.22 16.95
N SER A 110 3.50 12.62 17.17
CA SER A 110 3.12 13.67 18.13
C SER A 110 2.68 13.08 19.48
N LEU A 111 3.18 13.67 20.57
CA LEU A 111 2.81 13.27 21.93
C LEU A 111 1.34 13.54 22.21
N GLU A 112 0.82 14.66 21.72
CA GLU A 112 -0.58 15.03 21.83
C GLU A 112 -1.50 14.00 21.15
N GLY A 113 -1.19 13.58 19.92
CA GLY A 113 -1.98 12.55 19.23
C GLY A 113 -1.98 11.21 19.97
N ALA A 114 -0.84 10.79 20.51
CA ALA A 114 -0.75 9.58 21.34
C ALA A 114 -1.59 9.67 22.62
N VAL A 115 -1.67 10.85 23.25
CA VAL A 115 -2.51 11.10 24.42
C VAL A 115 -4.00 11.04 24.09
N GLU A 116 -4.41 11.70 23.02
CA GLU A 116 -5.81 11.69 22.59
C GLU A 116 -6.23 10.26 22.21
N LEU A 117 -5.35 9.50 21.56
CA LEU A 117 -5.56 8.09 21.23
C LEU A 117 -5.68 7.20 22.48
N ALA A 118 -4.76 7.33 23.43
CA ALA A 118 -4.77 6.54 24.66
C ALA A 118 -6.00 6.81 25.53
N LEU A 119 -6.57 8.01 25.45
CA LEU A 119 -7.78 8.38 26.19
C LEU A 119 -9.06 7.99 25.46
N ASP A 120 -9.21 8.37 24.19
CA ASP A 120 -10.48 8.34 23.47
C ASP A 120 -10.47 7.55 22.15
N GLY A 121 -9.35 6.92 21.81
CA GLY A 121 -9.26 6.08 20.60
C GLY A 121 -10.34 5.00 20.56
N PRO A 122 -10.75 4.51 19.38
CA PRO A 122 -11.58 3.32 19.28
C PRO A 122 -10.97 2.14 20.05
N VAL A 123 -11.83 1.29 20.60
CA VAL A 123 -11.43 0.13 21.38
C VAL A 123 -11.43 -1.10 20.48
N ARG A 124 -10.41 -1.94 20.62
CA ARG A 124 -10.29 -3.21 19.92
C ARG A 124 -9.89 -4.34 20.84
N ASP A 125 -10.36 -5.53 20.52
CA ASP A 125 -9.88 -6.77 21.12
C ASP A 125 -8.49 -7.10 20.58
N CYS A 126 -7.51 -7.20 21.49
CA CYS A 126 -6.15 -7.62 21.16
C CYS A 126 -5.79 -8.91 21.89
N ASP A 127 -5.23 -9.82 21.13
CA ASP A 127 -4.67 -11.09 21.57
C ASP A 127 -3.42 -10.88 22.41
N LEU A 128 -3.27 -11.67 23.46
CA LEU A 128 -2.05 -11.70 24.28
C LEU A 128 -1.42 -13.09 24.25
N ALA A 129 -0.16 -13.15 23.84
CA ALA A 129 0.61 -14.39 23.84
C ALA A 129 1.12 -14.72 25.25
N TRP A 130 1.37 -16.00 25.50
CA TRP A 130 1.97 -16.49 26.73
C TRP A 130 2.97 -17.61 26.43
N VAL A 131 3.94 -17.78 27.34
CA VAL A 131 4.93 -18.85 27.28
C VAL A 131 5.15 -19.45 28.66
N THR A 132 5.07 -20.77 28.76
CA THR A 132 5.52 -21.55 29.92
C THR A 132 6.91 -22.08 29.65
N VAL A 133 7.86 -21.67 30.50
CA VAL A 133 9.27 -22.05 30.42
C VAL A 133 9.55 -23.12 31.46
N THR A 134 9.93 -24.32 31.01
CA THR A 134 10.29 -25.45 31.88
C THR A 134 11.80 -25.63 31.89
N ARG A 135 12.39 -25.68 33.09
CA ARG A 135 13.84 -25.84 33.32
C ARG A 135 14.22 -27.31 33.54
N ALA A 136 15.52 -27.59 33.51
CA ALA A 136 16.06 -28.93 33.69
C ALA A 136 15.76 -29.53 35.08
N ASP A 137 15.53 -28.69 36.10
CA ASP A 137 15.14 -29.12 37.45
C ASP A 137 13.63 -29.42 37.58
N GLY A 138 12.86 -29.30 36.49
CA GLY A 138 11.42 -29.49 36.46
C GLY A 138 10.60 -28.28 36.89
N SER A 139 11.24 -27.18 37.33
CA SER A 139 10.53 -25.93 37.61
C SER A 139 9.95 -25.33 36.33
N ALA A 140 8.71 -24.84 36.42
CA ALA A 140 8.02 -24.20 35.30
C ALA A 140 7.50 -22.82 35.71
N ARG A 141 7.63 -21.83 34.81
CA ARG A 141 7.08 -20.49 35.02
C ARG A 141 6.43 -19.98 33.75
N THR A 142 5.23 -19.42 33.88
CA THR A 142 4.51 -18.79 32.76
C THR A 142 4.74 -17.28 32.74
N HIS A 143 4.93 -16.75 31.55
CA HIS A 143 5.13 -15.33 31.26
C HIS A 143 4.14 -14.90 30.18
N ASP A 144 3.59 -13.69 30.28
CA ASP A 144 2.93 -13.05 29.15
C ASP A 144 3.99 -12.58 28.14
N VAL A 145 3.62 -12.49 26.87
CA VAL A 145 4.48 -12.11 25.77
C VAL A 145 3.77 -11.05 24.96
N ALA A 146 4.31 -9.83 24.94
CA ALA A 146 3.76 -8.73 24.15
C ALA A 146 4.40 -8.66 22.75
N VAL A 147 5.67 -9.03 22.62
CA VAL A 147 6.43 -8.90 21.37
C VAL A 147 6.80 -10.27 20.82
N VAL A 148 7.68 -10.98 21.51
CA VAL A 148 8.25 -12.24 21.04
C VAL A 148 8.90 -13.01 22.17
N ALA A 149 8.67 -14.31 22.23
CA ALA A 149 9.47 -15.25 23.00
C ALA A 149 10.44 -15.97 22.04
N GLY A 150 11.69 -16.14 22.46
CA GLY A 150 12.71 -16.73 21.60
C GLY A 150 13.64 -17.66 22.33
N VAL A 151 14.16 -18.64 21.58
CA VAL A 151 15.16 -19.61 22.05
C VAL A 151 16.28 -19.75 21.03
N GLY A 152 17.48 -20.02 21.54
CA GLY A 152 18.68 -20.18 20.73
C GLY A 152 19.55 -18.93 20.79
N MET A 153 20.10 -18.51 19.63
CA MET A 153 21.04 -17.40 19.53
C MET A 153 20.59 -16.17 20.32
N ASP A 154 21.51 -15.65 21.13
CA ASP A 154 21.28 -14.62 22.13
C ASP A 154 20.66 -13.34 21.53
N ALA A 155 19.67 -12.76 22.22
CA ALA A 155 19.09 -11.47 21.85
C ALA A 155 20.16 -10.36 21.84
N GLU A 156 21.23 -10.53 22.64
CA GLU A 156 22.42 -9.68 22.61
C GLU A 156 23.14 -9.70 21.24
N ALA A 157 23.11 -10.79 20.47
CA ALA A 157 23.71 -10.83 19.14
C ALA A 157 22.97 -9.95 18.12
N PHE A 158 21.66 -9.75 18.31
CA PHE A 158 20.86 -8.81 17.51
C PHE A 158 21.01 -7.36 18.00
N ALA A 159 21.16 -7.13 19.32
CA ALA A 159 21.25 -5.80 19.93
C ALA A 159 22.66 -5.16 19.88
N ALA A 160 23.74 -5.95 20.03
CA ALA A 160 25.13 -5.48 20.15
C ALA A 160 25.77 -4.96 18.83
N THR A 161 24.96 -4.55 17.86
CA THR A 161 25.42 -3.95 16.59
C THR A 161 24.91 -2.54 16.36
N ALA A 162 24.16 -1.96 17.33
CA ALA A 162 23.67 -0.59 17.24
C ALA A 162 24.68 0.49 17.64
N ASP A 163 25.78 0.14 18.33
CA ASP A 163 26.71 1.12 18.90
C ASP A 163 27.98 1.41 18.08
N ASP A 164 28.07 1.00 16.82
CA ASP A 164 29.14 1.54 15.97
C ASP A 164 28.77 1.64 14.47
N HIS A 165 28.55 2.89 14.05
CA HIS A 165 28.70 3.43 12.70
C HIS A 165 27.87 2.92 11.50
N LYS A 166 27.23 3.92 10.88
CA LYS A 166 26.89 4.12 9.46
C LYS A 166 25.71 3.32 8.87
N GLN A 167 24.58 4.03 8.80
CA GLN A 167 23.45 3.88 7.85
C GLN A 167 23.85 4.01 6.35
N ARG A 168 25.08 3.62 5.95
CA ARG A 168 25.57 3.70 4.56
C ARG A 168 26.33 2.45 4.08
N LEU A 169 26.59 1.46 4.93
CA LEU A 169 27.16 0.17 4.51
C LEU A 169 26.05 -0.88 4.49
N GLY A 170 25.51 -1.10 3.29
CA GLY A 170 24.27 -1.84 3.03
C GLY A 170 24.11 -3.14 3.83
N TRP A 171 22.88 -3.40 4.26
CA TRP A 171 22.34 -4.57 4.94
C TRP A 171 22.99 -5.94 4.66
N LEU A 172 23.56 -6.16 3.46
CA LEU A 172 24.40 -7.32 3.15
C LEU A 172 25.61 -7.46 4.09
N ALA A 173 26.24 -6.35 4.48
CA ALA A 173 27.34 -6.32 5.43
C ALA A 173 26.88 -6.66 6.86
N TYR A 174 25.67 -6.24 7.26
CA TYR A 174 25.06 -6.58 8.55
C TYR A 174 24.82 -8.09 8.67
N PHE A 175 24.14 -8.69 7.69
CA PHE A 175 23.88 -10.13 7.70
C PHE A 175 25.14 -10.97 7.47
N ALA A 176 26.13 -10.48 6.71
CA ALA A 176 27.44 -11.12 6.61
C ALA A 176 28.21 -11.07 7.93
N ALA A 177 28.13 -9.96 8.67
CA ALA A 177 28.76 -9.84 10.00
C ALA A 177 28.06 -10.72 11.04
N LEU A 178 26.73 -10.75 11.04
CA LEU A 178 25.93 -11.67 11.83
C LEU A 178 26.29 -13.11 11.47
N GLY A 179 26.45 -13.44 10.19
CA GLY A 179 26.87 -14.75 9.73
C GLY A 179 28.26 -15.17 10.20
N ARG A 180 29.22 -14.22 10.30
CA ARG A 180 30.56 -14.47 10.85
C ARG A 180 30.57 -14.69 12.36
N ARG A 181 29.69 -14.01 13.11
CA ARG A 181 29.50 -14.21 14.57
C ARG A 181 28.64 -15.44 14.88
N ALA A 182 27.74 -15.77 13.97
CA ALA A 182 26.86 -16.94 14.02
C ALA A 182 27.53 -18.22 13.53
N VAL A 183 28.84 -18.23 13.31
CA VAL A 183 29.66 -19.45 13.20
C VAL A 183 29.77 -20.08 14.60
N GLY A 184 28.63 -20.55 15.11
CA GLY A 184 28.48 -21.21 16.41
C GLY A 184 27.65 -22.48 16.31
N ARG A 185 27.27 -23.05 17.45
CA ARG A 185 26.49 -24.31 17.55
C ARG A 185 25.03 -24.09 17.11
N GLN A 186 24.47 -25.00 16.31
CA GLN A 186 23.02 -25.05 16.09
C GLN A 186 22.36 -25.74 17.28
N VAL A 187 21.15 -25.34 17.62
CA VAL A 187 20.35 -25.99 18.66
C VAL A 187 19.42 -26.99 17.97
N THR A 188 19.32 -28.20 18.53
CA THR A 188 18.36 -29.20 18.06
C THR A 188 17.04 -28.97 18.81
N VAL A 189 15.99 -28.69 18.05
CA VAL A 189 14.65 -28.40 18.57
C VAL A 189 13.66 -29.41 18.00
N ARG A 190 12.71 -29.88 18.82
CA ARG A 190 11.48 -30.51 18.33
C ARG A 190 10.34 -29.51 18.42
N LEU A 191 9.86 -29.08 17.27
CA LEU A 191 8.78 -28.11 17.14
C LEU A 191 7.46 -28.87 16.91
N GLY A 192 6.52 -28.71 17.83
CA GLY A 192 5.13 -29.14 17.68
C GLY A 192 4.22 -27.95 17.41
N LEU A 193 3.35 -28.08 16.41
CA LEU A 193 2.36 -27.06 16.04
C LEU A 193 0.97 -27.66 16.15
N GLY A 194 0.08 -27.03 16.94
CA GLY A 194 -1.27 -27.52 17.20
C GLY A 194 -2.37 -26.46 17.04
N SER A 195 -3.60 -26.94 16.92
CA SER A 195 -4.84 -26.16 17.10
C SER A 195 -5.51 -26.67 18.37
N VAL A 196 -5.78 -25.81 19.36
CA VAL A 196 -6.51 -26.23 20.57
C VAL A 196 -7.99 -25.96 20.36
N SER A 197 -8.79 -27.01 20.47
CA SER A 197 -10.24 -26.95 20.61
C SER A 197 -10.57 -26.99 22.11
N GLY A 198 -11.06 -25.87 22.66
CA GLY A 198 -11.86 -25.85 23.89
C GLY A 198 -11.12 -25.75 25.23
N THR A 199 -11.57 -24.78 26.03
CA THR A 199 -11.33 -24.65 27.47
C THR A 199 -12.02 -25.78 28.24
N GLY A 200 -11.27 -26.54 29.03
CA GLY A 200 -11.83 -27.56 29.91
C GLY A 200 -10.79 -28.15 30.84
N SER A 201 -10.93 -27.89 32.14
CA SER A 201 -10.24 -28.63 33.20
C SER A 201 -10.72 -30.09 33.18
N GLY A 202 -9.92 -30.98 32.60
CA GLY A 202 -10.18 -32.41 32.64
C GLY A 202 -9.03 -33.17 32.00
N ALA A 203 -8.31 -33.96 32.80
CA ALA A 203 -7.41 -34.98 32.29
C ALA A 203 -8.21 -35.95 31.42
N GLY A 204 -7.99 -35.90 30.11
CA GLY A 204 -8.58 -36.81 29.13
C GLY A 204 -7.68 -36.89 27.91
N ASP A 205 -7.11 -38.07 27.69
CA ASP A 205 -6.31 -38.41 26.52
C ASP A 205 -7.09 -38.14 25.23
N GLY A 206 -6.70 -37.07 24.54
CA GLY A 206 -7.26 -36.65 23.26
C GLY A 206 -6.27 -35.79 22.49
N SER A 207 -5.05 -36.30 22.31
CA SER A 207 -4.02 -35.68 21.47
C SER A 207 -4.43 -35.81 19.99
N GLU A 208 -5.04 -34.77 19.43
CA GLU A 208 -5.06 -34.60 17.97
C GLU A 208 -3.62 -34.34 17.51
N ALA A 209 -3.15 -35.17 16.58
CA ALA A 209 -1.74 -35.26 16.19
C ALA A 209 -1.23 -33.96 15.55
N GLY A 210 -0.65 -33.07 16.37
CA GLY A 210 0.18 -31.98 15.89
C GLY A 210 1.40 -32.51 15.13
N THR A 211 1.79 -31.85 14.04
CA THR A 211 3.01 -32.23 13.31
C THR A 211 4.24 -31.84 14.14
N THR A 212 4.92 -32.84 14.72
CA THR A 212 6.20 -32.64 15.40
C THR A 212 7.35 -32.81 14.42
N ARG A 213 8.26 -31.84 14.36
CA ARG A 213 9.46 -31.89 13.51
C ARG A 213 10.71 -31.63 14.33
N GLU A 214 11.69 -32.53 14.21
CA GLU A 214 13.02 -32.33 14.79
C GLU A 214 13.92 -31.63 13.77
N GLU A 215 14.54 -30.53 14.18
CA GLU A 215 15.33 -29.68 13.28
C GLU A 215 16.51 -29.02 14.00
N GLN A 216 17.58 -28.75 13.24
CA GLN A 216 18.70 -27.93 13.72
C GLN A 216 18.54 -26.48 13.28
N VAL A 217 18.46 -25.58 14.27
CA VAL A 217 18.12 -24.18 14.07
C VAL A 217 19.14 -23.26 14.72
N ARG A 218 19.16 -22.00 14.31
CA ARG A 218 19.91 -20.93 14.97
C ARG A 218 19.06 -20.28 16.06
N THR A 219 17.82 -20.00 15.74
CA THR A 219 16.84 -19.48 16.69
C THR A 219 15.43 -19.83 16.21
N VAL A 220 14.53 -19.97 17.18
CA VAL A 220 13.08 -19.97 16.96
C VAL A 220 12.54 -18.75 17.70
N LEU A 221 11.79 -17.92 16.98
CA LEU A 221 11.07 -16.78 17.51
C LEU A 221 9.57 -17.04 17.36
N VAL A 222 8.81 -16.77 18.41
CA VAL A 222 7.37 -17.00 18.44
C VAL A 222 6.69 -15.77 19.04
N GLY A 223 5.72 -15.19 18.34
CA GLY A 223 4.99 -14.03 18.85
C GLY A 223 3.91 -13.55 17.90
N ASN A 224 3.26 -12.45 18.27
CA ASN A 224 2.19 -11.78 17.53
C ASN A 224 2.62 -10.37 17.05
N CYS A 225 3.91 -10.04 17.10
CA CYS A 225 4.46 -8.74 16.75
C CYS A 225 5.05 -8.70 15.32
N ARG A 226 4.64 -7.70 14.52
CA ARG A 226 5.01 -7.60 13.09
C ARG A 226 6.46 -7.17 12.87
N VAL A 227 6.93 -6.30 13.74
CA VAL A 227 8.20 -5.60 13.61
C VAL A 227 9.09 -5.95 14.79
N LEU A 228 10.35 -6.26 14.50
CA LEU A 228 11.38 -6.51 15.52
C LEU A 228 12.28 -5.27 15.70
N PRO A 229 13.17 -5.23 16.72
CA PRO A 229 14.15 -4.16 16.86
C PRO A 229 14.87 -3.86 15.54
N LEU A 230 15.20 -2.59 15.29
CA LEU A 230 15.71 -2.04 14.01
C LEU A 230 14.68 -1.81 12.88
N GLY A 231 13.39 -2.03 13.13
CA GLY A 231 12.33 -1.71 12.14
C GLY A 231 12.18 -2.74 11.02
N LEU A 232 12.83 -3.91 11.15
CA LEU A 232 12.77 -4.97 10.16
C LEU A 232 11.45 -5.76 10.28
N PRO A 233 10.70 -5.96 9.19
CA PRO A 233 9.48 -6.75 9.18
C PRO A 233 9.81 -8.25 9.16
N LEU A 234 10.20 -8.80 10.32
CA LEU A 234 10.59 -10.21 10.43
C LEU A 234 9.38 -11.16 10.36
N MET A 235 8.22 -10.73 10.88
CA MET A 235 6.96 -11.48 10.85
C MET A 235 5.85 -10.59 10.26
N PRO A 236 5.91 -10.23 8.96
CA PRO A 236 5.04 -9.20 8.37
C PRO A 236 3.55 -9.55 8.42
N SER A 237 3.24 -10.84 8.52
CA SER A 237 1.89 -11.41 8.64
C SER A 237 1.34 -11.44 10.06
N ALA A 238 2.15 -11.18 11.09
CA ALA A 238 1.70 -11.29 12.46
C ALA A 238 0.55 -10.33 12.74
N SER A 239 -0.45 -10.82 13.47
CA SER A 239 -1.61 -10.05 13.89
C SER A 239 -1.83 -10.25 15.37
N MET A 240 -2.32 -9.23 16.06
CA MET A 240 -2.78 -9.34 17.44
C MET A 240 -4.30 -9.50 17.50
N GLU A 241 -4.95 -9.94 16.41
CA GLU A 241 -6.41 -10.02 16.35
C GLU A 241 -6.92 -11.33 15.70
N ASP A 242 -6.03 -12.23 15.28
CA ASP A 242 -6.37 -13.43 14.49
C ASP A 242 -6.40 -14.73 15.33
N GLY A 243 -6.11 -14.62 16.62
CA GLY A 243 -6.05 -15.72 17.57
C GLY A 243 -4.95 -16.73 17.26
N ARG A 244 -3.87 -16.32 16.59
CA ARG A 244 -2.73 -17.18 16.21
C ARG A 244 -1.39 -16.57 16.65
N LEU A 245 -0.38 -17.42 16.71
CA LEU A 245 1.02 -17.05 16.88
C LEU A 245 1.77 -17.26 15.57
N ASP A 246 2.66 -16.32 15.23
CA ASP A 246 3.63 -16.49 14.15
C ASP A 246 4.92 -17.10 14.73
N VAL A 247 5.39 -18.16 14.09
CA VAL A 247 6.62 -18.88 14.42
C VAL A 247 7.62 -18.65 13.30
N LEU A 248 8.74 -18.00 13.61
CA LEU A 248 9.86 -17.81 12.72
C LEU A 248 11.00 -18.73 13.11
N VAL A 249 11.33 -19.65 12.20
CA VAL A 249 12.49 -20.54 12.31
C VAL A 249 13.62 -19.98 11.45
N VAL A 250 14.76 -19.69 12.08
CA VAL A 250 15.97 -19.22 11.42
C VAL A 250 17.00 -20.34 11.46
N ALA A 251 17.31 -20.93 10.30
CA ALA A 251 18.19 -22.11 10.20
C ALA A 251 19.23 -22.04 9.06
N PRO A 252 20.00 -20.93 8.90
CA PRO A 252 21.09 -20.90 7.93
C PRO A 252 22.23 -21.84 8.35
N ARG A 253 22.68 -22.66 7.38
CA ARG A 253 23.77 -23.65 7.56
C ARG A 253 25.17 -23.06 7.31
N THR A 254 25.27 -21.96 6.58
CA THR A 254 26.54 -21.36 6.14
C THR A 254 26.52 -19.83 6.27
N VAL A 255 27.70 -19.19 6.20
CA VAL A 255 27.83 -17.73 6.15
C VAL A 255 27.09 -17.14 4.94
N LEU A 256 27.13 -17.82 3.79
CA LEU A 256 26.32 -17.46 2.61
C LEU A 256 24.81 -17.59 2.88
N GLY A 257 24.39 -18.57 3.67
CA GLY A 257 22.99 -18.72 4.10
C GLY A 257 22.47 -17.52 4.90
N TRP A 258 23.35 -16.81 5.62
CA TRP A 258 22.97 -15.57 6.30
C TRP A 258 22.70 -14.41 5.34
N LEU A 259 23.36 -14.35 4.18
CA LEU A 259 22.96 -13.42 3.12
C LEU A 259 21.56 -13.76 2.58
N GLY A 260 21.25 -15.06 2.47
CA GLY A 260 19.91 -15.56 2.15
C GLY A 260 18.84 -15.12 3.16
N VAL A 261 19.17 -15.11 4.45
CA VAL A 261 18.28 -14.59 5.52
C VAL A 261 17.98 -13.11 5.28
N GLY A 262 19.00 -12.30 5.01
CA GLY A 262 18.82 -10.88 4.71
C GLY A 262 17.97 -10.63 3.46
N ALA A 263 18.26 -11.35 2.38
CA ALA A 263 17.47 -11.28 1.14
C ALA A 263 16.01 -11.72 1.36
N GLY A 264 15.77 -12.77 2.16
CA GLY A 264 14.43 -13.24 2.49
C GLY A 264 13.63 -12.27 3.36
N ILE A 265 14.27 -11.46 4.21
CA ILE A 265 13.61 -10.37 4.94
C ILE A 265 13.24 -9.23 3.98
N LEU A 266 14.16 -8.82 3.11
CA LEU A 266 13.94 -7.72 2.16
C LEU A 266 12.85 -8.05 1.12
N THR A 267 12.98 -9.20 0.47
CA THR A 267 12.05 -9.67 -0.57
C THR A 267 10.78 -10.27 0.01
N ARG A 268 10.68 -10.39 1.34
CA ARG A 268 9.63 -11.12 2.08
C ARG A 268 9.50 -12.60 1.69
N ARG A 269 10.44 -13.15 0.90
CA ARG A 269 10.43 -14.55 0.47
C ARG A 269 10.86 -15.48 1.61
N ARG A 270 10.20 -16.64 1.70
CA ARG A 270 10.49 -17.72 2.66
C ARG A 270 10.88 -18.98 1.89
N GLY A 271 11.72 -19.85 2.48
CA GLY A 271 12.10 -21.11 1.85
C GLY A 271 13.53 -21.58 2.12
N GLY A 272 13.90 -22.71 1.51
CA GLY A 272 15.15 -23.42 1.82
C GLY A 272 16.42 -22.61 1.57
N TRP A 273 16.46 -21.79 0.51
CA TRP A 273 17.64 -20.98 0.18
C TRP A 273 17.80 -19.74 1.07
N THR A 274 16.71 -19.22 1.65
CA THR A 274 16.76 -18.06 2.56
C THR A 274 17.11 -18.46 3.99
N GLY A 275 16.97 -19.75 4.34
CA GLY A 275 17.14 -20.20 5.72
C GLY A 275 16.07 -19.68 6.68
N LEU A 276 14.99 -19.09 6.16
CA LEU A 276 13.85 -18.58 6.91
C LEU A 276 12.60 -19.39 6.60
N ARG A 277 11.93 -19.85 7.65
CA ARG A 277 10.65 -20.56 7.57
C ARG A 277 9.68 -19.95 8.56
N THR A 278 8.43 -19.80 8.13
CA THR A 278 7.36 -19.21 8.94
C THR A 278 6.22 -20.21 9.07
N HIS A 279 5.66 -20.32 10.26
CA HIS A 279 4.46 -21.11 10.54
C HIS A 279 3.47 -20.25 11.34
N ARG A 280 2.18 -20.62 11.29
CA ARG A 280 1.16 -20.04 12.18
C ARG A 280 0.48 -21.17 12.93
N ALA A 281 0.27 -20.99 14.23
CA ALA A 281 -0.42 -21.95 15.09
C ALA A 281 -1.07 -21.26 16.29
N ARG A 282 -2.11 -21.86 16.89
CA ARG A 282 -2.68 -21.36 18.14
C ARG A 282 -1.85 -21.78 19.35
N HIS A 283 -1.14 -22.89 19.20
CA HIS A 283 -0.34 -23.50 20.24
C HIS A 283 0.96 -24.06 19.66
N VAL A 284 2.08 -23.81 20.34
CA VAL A 284 3.42 -24.15 19.89
C VAL A 284 4.19 -24.80 21.04
N THR A 285 4.76 -25.97 20.81
CA THR A 285 5.68 -26.62 21.75
C THR A 285 7.08 -26.66 21.17
N VAL A 286 8.08 -26.27 21.96
CA VAL A 286 9.49 -26.34 21.58
C VAL A 286 10.22 -27.16 22.64
N ASP A 287 10.53 -28.42 22.33
CA ASP A 287 11.39 -29.25 23.17
C ASP A 287 12.84 -29.08 22.73
N LEU A 288 13.73 -28.87 23.70
CA LEU A 288 15.15 -28.57 23.48
C LEU A 288 15.97 -29.79 23.85
N ALA A 289 16.89 -30.20 22.96
CA ALA A 289 17.74 -31.37 23.21
C ALA A 289 18.69 -31.17 24.40
N GLU A 290 18.96 -29.93 24.78
CA GLU A 290 19.79 -29.53 25.90
C GLU A 290 19.32 -28.19 26.49
N PRO A 291 19.68 -27.87 27.74
CA PRO A 291 19.38 -26.56 28.33
C PRO A 291 19.89 -25.43 27.43
N THR A 292 18.96 -24.56 27.01
CA THR A 292 19.25 -23.47 26.07
C THR A 292 18.64 -22.18 26.60
N ALA A 293 19.38 -21.07 26.45
CA ALA A 293 18.93 -19.74 26.86
C ALA A 293 17.64 -19.33 26.14
N VAL A 294 16.74 -18.71 26.90
CA VAL A 294 15.43 -18.22 26.44
C VAL A 294 15.28 -16.75 26.83
N HIS A 295 14.61 -16.00 25.97
CA HIS A 295 14.20 -14.63 26.26
C HIS A 295 12.70 -14.43 26.03
N VAL A 296 12.11 -13.49 26.79
CA VAL A 296 10.74 -13.02 26.63
C VAL A 296 10.77 -11.52 26.45
N ASP A 297 10.34 -11.03 25.29
CA ASP A 297 10.37 -9.62 24.88
C ASP A 297 11.77 -8.96 24.99
N GLY A 298 12.81 -9.79 24.89
CA GLY A 298 14.21 -9.38 25.02
C GLY A 298 14.78 -9.53 26.44
N ASP A 299 13.95 -9.80 27.45
CA ASP A 299 14.40 -10.07 28.81
C ASP A 299 14.85 -11.54 28.95
N PRO A 300 16.06 -11.82 29.46
CA PRO A 300 16.53 -13.19 29.66
C PRO A 300 15.75 -13.86 30.80
N VAL A 301 15.22 -15.06 30.55
CA VAL A 301 14.49 -15.87 31.55
C VAL A 301 15.26 -17.12 31.98
N GLY A 302 16.52 -17.21 31.56
CA GLY A 302 17.44 -18.32 31.86
C GLY A 302 17.32 -19.49 30.88
N ASP A 303 17.96 -20.61 31.22
CA ASP A 303 17.98 -21.80 30.39
C ASP A 303 16.73 -22.66 30.57
N ALA A 304 16.20 -23.18 29.46
CA ALA A 304 15.03 -24.05 29.43
C ALA A 304 15.34 -25.36 28.71
N VAL A 305 14.52 -26.38 29.01
CA VAL A 305 14.47 -27.65 28.26
C VAL A 305 13.19 -27.79 27.44
N ARG A 306 12.16 -27.01 27.77
CA ARG A 306 10.89 -26.98 27.03
C ARG A 306 10.23 -25.61 27.12
N LEU A 307 9.65 -25.19 26.00
CA LEU A 307 8.74 -24.04 25.92
C LEU A 307 7.38 -24.51 25.43
N GLU A 308 6.34 -24.00 26.06
CA GLU A 308 4.96 -24.17 25.62
C GLU A 308 4.34 -22.79 25.46
N LEU A 309 3.87 -22.47 24.26
CA LEU A 309 3.38 -21.15 23.90
C LEU A 309 1.96 -21.23 23.38
N GLY A 310 1.17 -20.24 23.73
CA GLY A 310 -0.18 -20.09 23.22
C GLY A 310 -0.59 -18.63 23.16
N VAL A 311 -1.79 -18.42 22.65
CA VAL A 311 -2.41 -17.09 22.55
C VAL A 311 -3.74 -17.11 23.27
N ARG A 312 -4.05 -16.04 23.99
CA ARG A 312 -5.38 -15.75 24.53
C ARG A 312 -6.06 -14.79 23.55
N PRO A 313 -7.01 -15.25 22.73
CA PRO A 313 -7.68 -14.38 21.78
C PRO A 313 -8.49 -13.28 22.49
N GLY A 314 -8.42 -12.05 22.00
CA GLY A 314 -9.18 -10.91 22.56
C GLY A 314 -8.94 -10.67 24.05
N ALA A 315 -7.73 -10.95 24.53
CA ALA A 315 -7.42 -10.93 25.95
C ALA A 315 -7.39 -9.54 26.59
N VAL A 316 -7.22 -8.50 25.78
CA VAL A 316 -7.07 -7.12 26.25
C VAL A 316 -7.80 -6.18 25.31
N LEU A 317 -8.69 -5.35 25.84
CA LEU A 317 -9.23 -4.20 25.12
C LEU A 317 -8.16 -3.12 25.00
N VAL A 318 -7.89 -2.65 23.79
CA VAL A 318 -6.84 -1.66 23.52
C VAL A 318 -7.43 -0.46 22.81
N ARG A 319 -7.06 0.74 23.26
CA ARG A 319 -7.30 1.99 22.54
C ARG A 319 -6.31 2.09 21.39
N THR A 320 -6.81 1.89 20.18
CA THR A 320 -6.02 1.97 18.95
C THR A 320 -6.52 3.10 18.07
N ARG A 321 -5.87 3.31 16.93
CA ARG A 321 -6.51 4.08 15.86
C ARG A 321 -7.62 3.25 15.24
N ALA A 322 -8.57 3.92 14.58
CA ALA A 322 -9.37 3.27 13.58
C ALA A 322 -8.40 2.62 12.56
N GLY A 323 -8.55 1.33 12.34
CA GLY A 323 -7.61 0.49 11.61
C GLY A 323 -8.35 -0.43 10.65
N ALA A 324 -7.63 -1.19 9.83
CA ALA A 324 -8.15 -1.87 8.65
C ALA A 324 -9.42 -2.76 8.82
N ARG A 325 -9.70 -3.35 10.00
CA ARG A 325 -10.98 -4.04 10.27
C ARG A 325 -12.20 -3.11 10.29
N ASP A 326 -12.05 -1.87 10.80
CA ASP A 326 -13.10 -0.85 10.72
C ASP A 326 -13.37 -0.48 9.26
N GLY A 327 -12.31 -0.47 8.43
CA GLY A 327 -12.42 -0.26 6.98
C GLY A 327 -13.06 -1.44 6.25
N GLU A 328 -12.76 -2.69 6.61
CA GLU A 328 -13.42 -3.86 6.02
C GLU A 328 -14.91 -3.93 6.37
N ASP A 329 -15.26 -3.66 7.63
CA ASP A 329 -16.66 -3.64 8.07
C ASP A 329 -17.40 -2.41 7.52
N GLU A 330 -16.70 -1.30 7.28
CA GLU A 330 -17.22 -0.15 6.55
C GLU A 330 -17.46 -0.49 5.07
N VAL A 331 -16.51 -1.13 4.39
CA VAL A 331 -16.67 -1.59 3.00
C VAL A 331 -17.84 -2.57 2.90
N ARG A 332 -17.96 -3.55 3.81
CA ARG A 332 -19.11 -4.47 3.84
C ARG A 332 -20.43 -3.72 4.05
N ARG A 333 -20.46 -2.77 4.99
CA ARG A 333 -21.67 -1.97 5.26
C ARG A 333 -22.07 -1.10 4.06
N LEU A 334 -21.10 -0.52 3.37
CA LEU A 334 -21.33 0.29 2.18
C LEU A 334 -21.81 -0.58 1.00
N LEU A 335 -21.23 -1.77 0.83
CA LEU A 335 -21.63 -2.73 -0.20
C LEU A 335 -23.03 -3.31 0.04
N ASP A 336 -23.37 -3.64 1.29
CA ASP A 336 -24.66 -4.22 1.68
C ASP A 336 -25.81 -3.18 1.71
N ALA A 337 -25.52 -1.90 1.44
CA ALA A 337 -26.53 -0.85 1.39
C ALA A 337 -27.46 -1.04 0.17
N PRO A 338 -28.76 -0.73 0.28
CA PRO A 338 -29.71 -0.87 -0.84
C PRO A 338 -29.31 -0.08 -2.09
N GLU A 339 -28.66 1.07 -1.88
CA GLU A 339 -28.01 1.89 -2.90
C GLU A 339 -26.60 2.19 -2.37
N PRO A 340 -25.56 1.50 -2.87
CA PRO A 340 -24.20 1.68 -2.37
C PRO A 340 -23.66 3.05 -2.78
N ASP A 341 -23.14 3.80 -1.80
CA ASP A 341 -22.41 5.04 -2.05
C ASP A 341 -21.04 4.68 -2.66
N LEU A 342 -20.94 4.79 -3.99
CA LEU A 342 -19.77 4.37 -4.75
C LEU A 342 -18.53 5.21 -4.44
N GLU A 343 -18.70 6.50 -4.12
CA GLU A 343 -17.59 7.38 -3.73
C GLU A 343 -17.04 6.97 -2.38
N ALA A 344 -17.91 6.78 -1.39
CA ALA A 344 -17.50 6.29 -0.07
C ALA A 344 -16.87 4.90 -0.16
N LEU A 345 -17.37 4.03 -1.03
CA LEU A 345 -16.85 2.68 -1.24
C LEU A 345 -15.45 2.70 -1.88
N ALA A 346 -15.26 3.52 -2.92
CA ALA A 346 -13.96 3.73 -3.55
C ALA A 346 -12.97 4.36 -2.56
N ASP A 347 -13.40 5.35 -1.77
CA ASP A 347 -12.57 5.99 -0.75
C ASP A 347 -12.15 5.01 0.35
N ALA A 348 -13.06 4.15 0.81
CA ALA A 348 -12.74 3.11 1.78
C ALA A 348 -11.69 2.12 1.24
N LEU A 349 -11.74 1.82 -0.07
CA LEU A 349 -10.76 1.01 -0.79
C LEU A 349 -9.48 1.78 -1.20
N HIS A 350 -9.42 3.11 -1.13
CA HIS A 350 -8.15 3.84 -1.29
C HIS A 350 -7.45 4.06 0.06
N HIS A 351 -8.22 4.44 1.08
CA HIS A 351 -7.73 4.98 2.35
C HIS A 351 -7.57 3.93 3.45
N GLY A 352 -7.79 2.64 3.16
CA GLY A 352 -7.40 1.53 4.02
C GLY A 352 -5.88 1.57 4.32
N ARG A 353 -5.46 2.27 5.38
CA ARG A 353 -4.05 2.52 5.68
C ARG A 353 -3.35 1.25 6.21
N ARG A 354 -3.00 0.36 5.28
CA ARG A 354 -2.08 -0.82 5.29
C ARG A 354 -2.75 -2.01 4.60
N TRP A 355 -2.69 -2.03 3.28
CA TRP A 355 -3.08 -3.17 2.46
C TRP A 355 -2.09 -4.30 2.70
N SER A 356 -2.58 -5.41 3.25
CA SER A 356 -1.85 -6.68 3.36
C SER A 356 -2.55 -7.70 2.49
N SER A 357 -1.80 -8.57 1.81
CA SER A 357 -2.31 -9.71 1.04
C SER A 357 -2.83 -10.83 1.94
N ASP A 358 -3.78 -10.49 2.81
CA ASP A 358 -4.57 -11.49 3.51
C ASP A 358 -5.72 -11.92 2.60
N HIS A 359 -5.86 -13.22 2.38
CA HIS A 359 -6.82 -13.80 1.44
C HIS A 359 -8.27 -13.36 1.73
N ALA A 360 -8.63 -13.16 3.01
CA ALA A 360 -9.95 -12.65 3.38
C ALA A 360 -10.24 -11.24 2.83
N ARG A 361 -9.22 -10.39 2.68
CA ARG A 361 -9.35 -9.07 2.08
C ARG A 361 -9.42 -9.12 0.57
N GLU A 362 -8.67 -10.02 -0.06
CA GLU A 362 -8.78 -10.25 -1.50
C GLU A 362 -10.20 -10.69 -1.88
N LEU A 363 -10.80 -11.57 -1.07
CA LEU A 363 -12.21 -11.95 -1.22
C LEU A 363 -13.15 -10.75 -1.04
N LEU A 364 -12.89 -9.85 -0.10
CA LEU A 364 -13.70 -8.63 0.07
C LEU A 364 -13.60 -7.69 -1.15
N VAL A 365 -12.39 -7.49 -1.69
CA VAL A 365 -12.22 -6.72 -2.93
C VAL A 365 -13.03 -7.36 -4.06
N ARG A 366 -12.89 -8.68 -4.24
CA ARG A 366 -13.71 -9.42 -5.22
C ARG A 366 -15.20 -9.23 -5.00
N ASP A 367 -15.67 -9.34 -3.76
CA ASP A 367 -17.09 -9.22 -3.43
C ASP A 367 -17.62 -7.82 -3.76
N VAL A 368 -16.81 -6.77 -3.60
CA VAL A 368 -17.17 -5.42 -4.07
C VAL A 368 -17.33 -5.38 -5.59
N PHE A 369 -16.35 -5.88 -6.34
CA PHE A 369 -16.44 -5.87 -7.82
C PHE A 369 -17.63 -6.70 -8.33
N VAL A 370 -17.83 -7.89 -7.76
CA VAL A 370 -18.91 -8.82 -8.16
C VAL A 370 -20.28 -8.34 -7.68
N GLY A 371 -20.34 -7.53 -6.62
CA GLY A 371 -21.57 -6.94 -6.10
C GLY A 371 -22.12 -5.78 -6.92
N LEU A 372 -21.30 -5.16 -7.77
CA LEU A 372 -21.69 -4.05 -8.65
C LEU A 372 -21.93 -4.54 -10.09
N SER A 373 -22.78 -3.85 -10.86
CA SER A 373 -23.17 -4.27 -12.22
C SER A 373 -23.41 -3.08 -13.14
N GLY A 374 -23.27 -3.30 -14.46
CA GLY A 374 -23.51 -2.28 -15.49
C GLY A 374 -22.82 -0.93 -15.20
N ALA A 375 -23.58 0.16 -15.31
CA ALA A 375 -23.07 1.52 -15.16
C ALA A 375 -22.45 1.81 -13.77
N ASP A 376 -22.97 1.21 -12.69
CA ASP A 376 -22.42 1.40 -11.34
C ASP A 376 -21.02 0.82 -11.23
N LEU A 377 -20.77 -0.34 -11.84
CA LEU A 377 -19.45 -0.94 -11.89
C LEU A 377 -18.48 -0.07 -12.72
N THR A 378 -18.92 0.45 -13.87
CA THR A 378 -18.11 1.37 -14.69
C THR A 378 -17.75 2.63 -13.89
N ARG A 379 -18.73 3.29 -13.26
CA ARG A 379 -18.50 4.49 -12.44
C ARG A 379 -17.55 4.21 -11.27
N PHE A 380 -17.75 3.09 -10.57
CA PHE A 380 -16.89 2.69 -9.45
C PHE A 380 -15.43 2.46 -9.89
N LYS A 381 -15.21 1.83 -11.04
CA LYS A 381 -13.87 1.66 -11.62
C LYS A 381 -13.22 3.02 -11.96
N SER A 382 -13.96 3.96 -12.54
CA SER A 382 -13.44 5.31 -12.82
C SER A 382 -13.08 6.06 -11.54
N LEU A 383 -13.90 5.95 -10.48
CA LEU A 383 -13.60 6.50 -9.16
C LEU A 383 -12.29 5.92 -8.57
N LEU A 384 -12.08 4.61 -8.70
CA LEU A 384 -10.82 3.97 -8.30
C LEU A 384 -9.60 4.44 -9.13
N SER A 385 -9.78 4.68 -10.43
CA SER A 385 -8.69 5.17 -11.28
C SER A 385 -8.28 6.62 -10.94
N SER A 386 -9.25 7.46 -10.57
CA SER A 386 -9.07 8.91 -10.34
C SER A 386 -8.45 9.30 -8.98
N GLY A 387 -8.05 8.31 -8.16
CA GLY A 387 -7.57 8.49 -6.79
C GLY A 387 -6.38 9.46 -6.62
N PRO A 388 -6.24 10.09 -5.43
CA PRO A 388 -5.21 11.12 -5.19
C PRO A 388 -3.77 10.55 -5.11
N ASP A 389 -3.60 9.24 -4.96
CA ASP A 389 -2.31 8.55 -4.84
C ASP A 389 -2.19 7.34 -5.81
N HIS A 390 -1.06 6.62 -5.75
CA HIS A 390 -0.72 5.50 -6.64
C HIS A 390 -1.57 4.23 -6.43
N ARG A 391 -2.53 4.23 -5.49
CA ARG A 391 -3.37 3.06 -5.20
C ARG A 391 -4.62 3.07 -6.06
N ASP A 392 -4.43 3.10 -7.36
CA ASP A 392 -5.52 3.10 -8.32
C ASP A 392 -6.06 1.69 -8.61
N LEU A 393 -7.06 1.63 -9.51
CA LEU A 393 -7.72 0.40 -9.94
C LEU A 393 -6.73 -0.68 -10.41
N GLU A 394 -5.69 -0.31 -11.16
CA GLU A 394 -4.70 -1.28 -11.65
C GLU A 394 -3.92 -1.86 -10.48
N HIS A 395 -3.38 -1.01 -9.61
CA HIS A 395 -2.65 -1.45 -8.43
C HIS A 395 -3.53 -2.33 -7.51
N LEU A 396 -4.80 -1.98 -7.34
CA LEU A 396 -5.75 -2.76 -6.55
C LEU A 396 -5.96 -4.18 -7.11
N VAL A 397 -6.13 -4.32 -8.42
CA VAL A 397 -6.47 -5.63 -9.03
C VAL A 397 -5.22 -6.46 -9.33
N PHE A 398 -4.12 -5.85 -9.77
CA PHE A 398 -2.93 -6.58 -10.24
C PHE A 398 -1.80 -6.68 -9.20
N ASP A 399 -1.70 -5.71 -8.27
CA ASP A 399 -0.59 -5.67 -7.31
C ASP A 399 -1.01 -5.97 -5.87
N VAL A 400 -2.28 -5.77 -5.53
CA VAL A 400 -2.85 -6.06 -4.20
C VAL A 400 -3.49 -7.44 -4.12
N VAL A 401 -4.24 -7.87 -5.15
CA VAL A 401 -4.86 -9.20 -5.19
C VAL A 401 -3.82 -10.22 -5.67
N ASP A 402 -3.18 -10.90 -4.71
CA ASP A 402 -2.15 -11.90 -4.98
C ASP A 402 -2.75 -13.21 -5.54
N ASP A 403 -3.95 -13.63 -5.09
CA ASP A 403 -4.60 -14.87 -5.52
C ASP A 403 -5.12 -14.78 -6.98
N GLU A 404 -4.57 -15.64 -7.84
CA GLU A 404 -4.90 -15.66 -9.27
C GLU A 404 -6.38 -16.03 -9.53
N GLY A 405 -6.98 -16.86 -8.68
CA GLY A 405 -8.38 -17.25 -8.80
C GLY A 405 -9.32 -16.10 -8.46
N VAL A 406 -9.02 -15.38 -7.37
CA VAL A 406 -9.78 -14.18 -6.97
C VAL A 406 -9.70 -13.10 -8.04
N ARG A 407 -8.50 -12.82 -8.57
CA ARG A 407 -8.31 -11.87 -9.67
C ARG A 407 -9.05 -12.30 -10.93
N ALA A 408 -9.01 -13.59 -11.28
CA ALA A 408 -9.74 -14.10 -12.44
C ALA A 408 -11.26 -13.95 -12.30
N ASP A 409 -11.81 -14.05 -11.08
CA ASP A 409 -13.24 -13.82 -10.84
C ASP A 409 -13.62 -12.36 -11.05
N ILE A 410 -12.80 -11.41 -10.57
CA ILE A 410 -12.98 -9.97 -10.80
C ILE A 410 -13.00 -9.66 -12.30
N LEU A 411 -11.95 -10.08 -13.03
CA LEU A 411 -11.81 -9.76 -14.45
C LEU A 411 -12.92 -10.40 -15.30
N ARG A 412 -13.37 -11.61 -14.95
CA ARG A 412 -14.48 -12.28 -15.65
C ARG A 412 -15.80 -11.57 -15.44
N HIS A 413 -16.04 -11.07 -14.22
CA HIS A 413 -17.23 -10.28 -13.91
C HIS A 413 -17.22 -8.96 -14.67
N ILE A 414 -16.11 -8.22 -14.63
CA ILE A 414 -15.92 -6.98 -15.41
C ILE A 414 -16.23 -7.21 -16.89
N ALA A 415 -15.64 -8.26 -17.51
CA ALA A 415 -15.88 -8.56 -18.91
C ALA A 415 -17.36 -8.87 -19.21
N SER A 416 -18.06 -9.57 -18.31
CA SER A 416 -19.48 -9.89 -18.47
C SER A 416 -20.40 -8.66 -18.33
N GLU A 417 -20.07 -7.74 -17.43
CA GLU A 417 -20.88 -6.53 -17.21
C GLU A 417 -20.64 -5.48 -18.31
N ALA A 418 -19.44 -5.44 -18.87
CA ALA A 418 -19.09 -4.55 -19.97
C ALA A 418 -19.97 -4.76 -21.23
N GLU A 419 -20.41 -6.00 -21.49
CA GLU A 419 -21.36 -6.29 -22.59
C GLU A 419 -22.73 -5.62 -22.42
N ARG A 420 -23.04 -5.08 -21.24
CA ARG A 420 -24.31 -4.41 -20.91
C ARG A 420 -24.22 -2.89 -20.97
N VAL A 421 -23.06 -2.34 -21.30
CA VAL A 421 -22.86 -0.89 -21.42
C VAL A 421 -23.18 -0.47 -22.85
N ASP A 422 -24.24 0.34 -23.01
CA ASP A 422 -24.78 0.71 -24.32
C ASP A 422 -23.94 1.79 -25.05
N VAL A 423 -23.25 2.65 -24.31
CA VAL A 423 -22.41 3.73 -24.87
C VAL A 423 -21.00 3.57 -24.30
N PRO A 424 -20.02 3.14 -25.12
CA PRO A 424 -18.65 2.99 -24.65
C PRO A 424 -18.03 4.36 -24.34
N ASP A 425 -17.34 4.43 -23.21
CA ASP A 425 -16.61 5.63 -22.80
C ASP A 425 -15.29 5.78 -23.57
N LEU A 426 -14.71 6.98 -23.65
CA LEU A 426 -13.47 7.24 -24.38
C LEU A 426 -12.30 7.50 -23.42
N HIS A 427 -11.33 6.60 -23.37
CA HIS A 427 -10.12 6.79 -22.58
C HIS A 427 -8.94 7.31 -23.43
N VAL A 428 -8.24 8.32 -22.92
CA VAL A 428 -7.03 8.86 -23.53
C VAL A 428 -5.81 8.22 -22.89
N LEU A 429 -5.16 7.30 -23.59
CA LEU A 429 -3.88 6.70 -23.19
C LEU A 429 -2.73 7.52 -23.76
N SER A 430 -1.89 8.09 -22.90
CA SER A 430 -0.81 8.99 -23.35
C SER A 430 0.56 8.54 -22.86
N ASP A 431 1.57 8.57 -23.72
CA ASP A 431 2.95 8.57 -23.23
C ASP A 431 3.27 9.89 -22.50
N ILE A 432 4.23 9.84 -21.59
CA ILE A 432 4.68 11.01 -20.82
C ILE A 432 5.91 11.65 -21.44
N ASP A 433 6.86 10.82 -21.86
CA ASP A 433 8.16 11.26 -22.33
C ASP A 433 8.00 11.93 -23.72
N ASP A 434 8.63 13.10 -23.93
CA ASP A 434 8.60 13.90 -25.18
C ASP A 434 7.22 14.18 -25.84
N THR A 435 6.11 13.87 -25.16
CA THR A 435 4.74 13.98 -25.73
C THR A 435 4.06 15.31 -25.37
N LEU A 436 4.22 15.77 -24.12
CA LEU A 436 3.64 17.04 -23.63
C LEU A 436 4.61 18.23 -23.70
N ARG A 437 5.90 17.94 -23.62
CA ARG A 437 6.97 18.93 -23.57
C ARG A 437 8.12 18.47 -24.47
N CYS A 438 8.68 19.40 -25.22
CA CYS A 438 9.93 19.17 -25.94
C CYS A 438 11.06 18.87 -24.94
N ALA A 439 11.71 17.71 -25.04
CA ALA A 439 12.87 17.37 -24.22
C ALA A 439 14.12 16.97 -25.04
N LEU A 440 14.07 15.86 -25.79
CA LEU A 440 15.26 15.26 -26.39
C LEU A 440 15.27 15.20 -27.92
N HIS A 441 14.14 14.87 -28.54
CA HIS A 441 14.09 14.51 -29.96
C HIS A 441 13.68 15.66 -30.89
N ASP A 442 12.95 16.65 -30.36
CA ASP A 442 12.38 17.73 -31.15
C ASP A 442 13.24 19.00 -31.09
N ASP A 443 13.86 19.38 -32.21
CA ASP A 443 14.67 20.61 -32.30
C ASP A 443 13.84 21.85 -32.73
N ARG A 444 12.54 21.68 -33.02
CA ARG A 444 11.65 22.78 -33.46
C ARG A 444 11.33 23.73 -32.32
N TYR A 445 11.41 23.28 -31.07
CA TYR A 445 11.10 24.08 -29.89
C TYR A 445 12.30 24.12 -28.94
N PRO A 446 12.51 25.24 -28.20
CA PRO A 446 13.45 25.25 -27.09
C PRO A 446 13.14 24.14 -26.09
N ARG A 447 14.17 23.52 -25.52
CA ARG A 447 13.97 22.41 -24.56
C ARG A 447 13.19 22.87 -23.33
N GLY A 448 12.25 22.03 -22.90
CA GLY A 448 11.34 22.30 -21.78
C GLY A 448 10.06 23.03 -22.19
N THR A 449 9.93 23.45 -23.44
CA THR A 449 8.72 24.08 -23.97
C THR A 449 7.55 23.09 -23.92
N VAL A 450 6.45 23.49 -23.31
CA VAL A 450 5.16 22.80 -23.43
C VAL A 450 4.63 23.07 -24.83
N TYR A 451 4.29 22.02 -25.57
CA TYR A 451 3.86 22.19 -26.96
C TYR A 451 2.61 23.08 -27.05
N PRO A 452 2.58 24.10 -27.94
CA PRO A 452 1.47 25.05 -28.02
C PRO A 452 0.11 24.37 -28.23
N GLY A 453 -0.84 24.64 -27.34
CA GLY A 453 -2.18 24.06 -27.41
C GLY A 453 -2.30 22.62 -26.91
N VAL A 454 -1.21 21.95 -26.51
CA VAL A 454 -1.27 20.53 -26.08
C VAL A 454 -2.16 20.32 -24.86
N ILE A 455 -2.15 21.22 -23.89
CA ILE A 455 -2.99 21.10 -22.70
C ILE A 455 -4.48 21.20 -23.06
N GLU A 456 -4.84 22.10 -23.98
CA GLU A 456 -6.22 22.19 -24.46
C GLU A 456 -6.61 21.01 -25.35
N LEU A 457 -5.67 20.39 -26.09
CA LEU A 457 -5.96 19.16 -26.84
C LEU A 457 -6.41 18.05 -25.89
N TYR A 458 -5.69 17.86 -24.78
CA TYR A 458 -6.06 16.86 -23.78
C TYR A 458 -7.39 17.19 -23.11
N ARG A 459 -7.64 18.46 -22.77
CA ARG A 459 -8.96 18.90 -22.27
C ARG A 459 -10.08 18.67 -23.27
N ALA A 460 -9.83 18.90 -24.56
CA ALA A 460 -10.82 18.72 -25.61
C ALA A 460 -11.12 17.24 -25.88
N LEU A 461 -10.12 16.36 -25.78
CA LEU A 461 -10.29 14.90 -25.85
C LEU A 461 -11.06 14.37 -24.63
N ASP A 462 -10.69 14.82 -23.43
CA ASP A 462 -11.36 14.49 -22.18
C ASP A 462 -12.82 14.99 -22.17
N ALA A 463 -13.06 16.21 -22.66
CA ALA A 463 -14.42 16.77 -22.78
C ALA A 463 -15.25 16.20 -23.94
N GLY A 464 -14.66 15.41 -24.85
CA GLY A 464 -15.36 14.79 -25.98
C GLY A 464 -16.50 13.85 -25.55
N HIS A 465 -16.53 13.49 -24.28
CA HIS A 465 -17.58 12.73 -23.61
C HIS A 465 -18.66 13.65 -22.99
N ALA A 466 -19.54 14.24 -23.79
CA ALA A 466 -20.64 15.06 -23.27
C ALA A 466 -21.90 14.26 -22.89
N ALA A 467 -21.75 13.08 -22.25
CA ALA A 467 -22.88 12.31 -21.70
C ALA A 467 -22.94 12.34 -20.17
N ASP A 468 -21.80 12.41 -19.47
CA ASP A 468 -21.75 12.55 -18.01
C ASP A 468 -20.68 13.58 -17.55
N PRO A 469 -21.05 14.85 -17.31
CA PRO A 469 -20.13 15.88 -16.82
C PRO A 469 -19.66 15.65 -15.37
N GLU A 470 -20.15 14.62 -14.67
CA GLU A 470 -19.67 14.20 -13.35
C GLU A 470 -18.64 13.05 -13.41
N SER A 471 -18.28 12.54 -14.60
CA SER A 471 -17.23 11.52 -14.74
C SER A 471 -15.86 12.08 -14.31
N PRO A 472 -15.16 11.47 -13.34
CA PRO A 472 -13.90 11.98 -12.81
C PRO A 472 -12.69 11.60 -13.69
N GLY A 473 -12.58 12.20 -14.88
CA GLY A 473 -11.38 12.26 -15.73
C GLY A 473 -10.94 10.95 -16.40
N ASP A 474 -10.84 10.97 -17.74
CA ASP A 474 -10.63 9.77 -18.56
C ASP A 474 -9.24 9.74 -19.23
N ILE A 475 -8.35 10.62 -18.77
CA ILE A 475 -6.95 10.67 -19.20
C ILE A 475 -6.10 9.74 -18.33
N THR A 476 -5.43 8.80 -18.98
CA THR A 476 -4.49 7.87 -18.35
C THR A 476 -3.13 7.95 -19.03
N PHE A 477 -2.11 8.36 -18.28
CA PHE A 477 -0.74 8.38 -18.78
C PHE A 477 -0.06 7.02 -18.59
N VAL A 478 0.52 6.46 -19.64
CA VAL A 478 1.24 5.20 -19.63
C VAL A 478 2.74 5.48 -19.56
N THR A 479 3.43 4.93 -18.55
CA THR A 479 4.88 5.12 -18.43
C THR A 479 5.66 3.79 -18.42
N ALA A 480 6.80 3.79 -19.10
CA ALA A 480 7.77 2.70 -19.01
C ALA A 480 8.71 2.82 -17.79
N ARG A 481 8.56 3.86 -16.95
CA ARG A 481 9.42 4.07 -15.79
C ARG A 481 9.07 3.09 -14.66
N PRO A 482 10.08 2.56 -13.93
CA PRO A 482 9.86 1.55 -12.91
C PRO A 482 9.11 2.10 -11.70
N MET A 483 8.17 1.32 -11.17
CA MET A 483 7.57 1.48 -9.85
C MET A 483 8.64 1.64 -8.76
N ASP A 484 8.57 2.70 -7.95
CA ASP A 484 9.36 2.81 -6.73
C ASP A 484 8.52 2.35 -5.52
N PRO A 485 9.04 1.52 -4.60
CA PRO A 485 8.25 0.97 -3.48
C PRO A 485 7.67 2.01 -2.50
N ALA A 486 8.04 3.29 -2.65
CA ALA A 486 7.56 4.41 -1.85
C ALA A 486 6.60 5.34 -2.62
N GLY A 487 6.36 5.11 -3.92
CA GLY A 487 5.51 5.93 -4.78
C GLY A 487 6.03 7.36 -5.03
N LEU A 488 7.29 7.67 -4.68
CA LEU A 488 7.85 9.02 -4.72
C LEU A 488 8.14 9.50 -6.15
N VAL A 489 8.53 8.60 -7.06
CA VAL A 489 8.84 8.95 -8.46
C VAL A 489 7.56 9.20 -9.22
N GLU A 490 6.57 8.33 -9.04
CA GLU A 490 5.25 8.48 -9.64
C GLU A 490 4.52 9.73 -9.10
N GLN A 491 4.58 9.97 -7.79
CA GLN A 491 4.01 11.18 -7.18
C GLN A 491 4.69 12.46 -7.70
N HIS A 492 5.99 12.41 -8.00
CA HIS A 492 6.69 13.51 -8.64
C HIS A 492 6.19 13.76 -10.08
N THR A 493 5.99 12.69 -10.85
CA THR A 493 5.40 12.76 -12.20
C THR A 493 3.97 13.30 -12.18
N ARG A 494 3.08 12.75 -11.34
CA ARG A 494 1.71 13.24 -11.13
C ARG A 494 1.67 14.71 -10.70
N ARG A 495 2.58 15.12 -9.79
CA ARG A 495 2.69 16.53 -9.39
C ARG A 495 3.11 17.42 -10.56
N GLY A 496 4.09 17.01 -11.35
CA GLY A 496 4.52 17.76 -12.54
C GLY A 496 3.43 17.90 -13.60
N LEU A 497 2.61 16.86 -13.80
CA LEU A 497 1.46 16.87 -14.69
C LEU A 497 0.31 17.75 -14.16
N ARG A 498 0.05 17.75 -12.85
CA ARG A 498 -0.93 18.66 -12.22
C ARG A 498 -0.51 20.13 -12.34
N GLU A 499 0.78 20.43 -12.20
CA GLU A 499 1.32 21.80 -12.35
C GLU A 499 1.18 22.33 -13.80
N LEU A 500 0.92 21.47 -14.79
CA LEU A 500 0.61 21.85 -16.18
C LEU A 500 -0.84 22.29 -16.41
N GLY A 501 -1.73 22.13 -15.43
CA GLY A 501 -3.16 22.43 -15.58
C GLY A 501 -3.94 21.40 -16.40
N LEU A 502 -3.43 20.16 -16.52
CA LEU A 502 -4.19 19.05 -17.09
C LEU A 502 -5.44 18.72 -16.24
N PRO A 503 -6.50 18.15 -16.83
CA PRO A 503 -7.62 17.56 -16.09
C PRO A 503 -7.16 16.49 -15.07
N PRO A 504 -8.06 16.05 -14.16
CA PRO A 504 -7.81 14.84 -13.37
C PRO A 504 -7.34 13.69 -14.28
N HIS A 505 -6.29 12.97 -13.85
CA HIS A 505 -5.66 11.94 -14.66
C HIS A 505 -5.04 10.84 -13.78
N SER A 506 -4.92 9.65 -14.36
CA SER A 506 -4.26 8.48 -13.78
C SER A 506 -2.88 8.25 -14.43
N VAL A 507 -2.00 7.49 -13.76
CA VAL A 507 -0.68 7.13 -14.31
C VAL A 507 -0.45 5.62 -14.15
N LEU A 508 -0.36 4.88 -15.24
CA LEU A 508 -0.05 3.45 -15.24
C LEU A 508 1.47 3.24 -15.24
N SER A 509 2.01 2.81 -14.10
CA SER A 509 3.43 2.56 -13.89
C SER A 509 3.76 1.07 -13.96
N GLY A 510 4.76 0.68 -14.76
CA GLY A 510 5.15 -0.73 -14.92
C GLY A 510 6.04 -1.28 -13.80
N THR A 511 5.88 -2.57 -13.49
CA THR A 511 6.87 -3.36 -12.73
C THR A 511 8.01 -3.79 -13.65
N PHE A 512 9.25 -3.40 -13.32
CA PHE A 512 10.41 -3.79 -14.15
C PHE A 512 11.31 -4.87 -13.56
N THR A 513 11.53 -5.90 -14.38
CA THR A 513 12.82 -6.60 -14.49
C THR A 513 13.45 -6.29 -15.86
N GLY A 514 14.27 -5.23 -15.91
CA GLY A 514 15.30 -4.98 -16.95
C GLY A 514 14.84 -4.29 -18.26
N LEU A 515 15.30 -3.04 -18.49
CA LEU A 515 15.27 -2.40 -19.82
C LEU A 515 16.62 -1.88 -20.25
N ARG A 516 16.90 -2.07 -21.55
CA ARG A 516 18.02 -1.46 -22.28
C ARG A 516 17.73 -1.18 -23.77
N ASN A 517 16.50 -1.37 -24.31
CA ASN A 517 16.13 -1.09 -25.71
C ASN A 517 14.64 -0.64 -25.91
N HIS A 518 14.32 -0.06 -27.08
CA HIS A 518 12.98 0.44 -27.45
C HIS A 518 11.92 -0.68 -27.53
N ASP A 519 12.26 -1.87 -28.04
CA ASP A 519 11.32 -2.99 -28.14
C ASP A 519 10.77 -3.46 -26.80
N ALA A 520 11.60 -3.44 -25.76
CA ALA A 520 11.20 -3.83 -24.43
C ALA A 520 10.40 -2.71 -23.72
N MET A 521 10.64 -1.43 -24.05
CA MET A 521 9.76 -0.32 -23.63
C MET A 521 8.36 -0.46 -24.25
N ALA A 522 8.30 -0.72 -25.56
CA ALA A 522 7.06 -1.02 -26.25
C ALA A 522 6.37 -2.27 -25.68
N GLY A 523 7.15 -3.29 -25.29
CA GLY A 523 6.63 -4.50 -24.62
C GLY A 523 5.93 -4.19 -23.29
N ALA A 524 6.51 -3.34 -22.46
CA ALA A 524 5.90 -2.94 -21.18
C ALA A 524 4.66 -2.05 -21.35
N LYS A 525 4.69 -1.08 -22.27
CA LYS A 525 3.51 -0.26 -22.60
C LYS A 525 2.33 -1.12 -23.08
N ILE A 526 2.60 -2.19 -23.82
CA ILE A 526 1.57 -3.12 -24.28
C ILE A 526 1.02 -4.04 -23.19
N GLU A 527 1.85 -4.44 -22.22
CA GLU A 527 1.34 -5.17 -21.06
C GLU A 527 0.40 -4.27 -20.23
N ASN A 528 0.77 -3.01 -20.02
CA ASN A 528 -0.11 -2.04 -19.36
C ASN A 528 -1.41 -1.84 -20.15
N PHE A 529 -1.34 -1.75 -21.48
CA PHE A 529 -2.55 -1.67 -22.32
C PHE A 529 -3.45 -2.89 -22.16
N ARG A 530 -2.91 -4.10 -22.13
CA ARG A 530 -3.71 -5.33 -21.93
C ARG A 530 -4.36 -5.38 -20.57
N ARG A 531 -3.65 -4.96 -19.52
CA ARG A 531 -4.21 -4.84 -18.16
C ARG A 531 -5.33 -3.81 -18.11
N PHE A 532 -5.10 -2.63 -18.71
CA PHE A 532 -6.11 -1.60 -18.86
C PHE A 532 -7.36 -2.14 -19.58
N ARG A 533 -7.21 -2.80 -20.73
CA ARG A 533 -8.32 -3.41 -21.48
C ARG A 533 -9.04 -4.51 -20.68
N ALA A 534 -8.34 -5.26 -19.84
CA ALA A 534 -8.97 -6.24 -18.96
C ALA A 534 -9.81 -5.58 -17.84
N LEU A 535 -9.47 -4.36 -17.42
CA LEU A 535 -10.17 -3.60 -16.40
C LEU A 535 -11.30 -2.73 -16.96
N MET A 536 -11.13 -2.19 -18.17
CA MET A 536 -12.07 -1.29 -18.84
C MET A 536 -12.50 -1.79 -20.22
N PRO A 537 -12.95 -3.05 -20.39
CA PRO A 537 -13.26 -3.62 -21.70
C PRO A 537 -14.38 -2.86 -22.45
N GLU A 538 -15.28 -2.18 -21.73
CA GLU A 538 -16.37 -1.39 -22.29
C GLU A 538 -15.94 -0.05 -22.92
N THR A 539 -14.68 0.36 -22.82
CA THR A 539 -14.24 1.69 -23.27
C THR A 539 -13.51 1.65 -24.60
N GLU A 540 -13.72 2.68 -25.42
CA GLU A 540 -12.88 3.04 -26.56
C GLU A 540 -11.59 3.73 -26.10
N VAL A 541 -10.57 3.74 -26.96
CA VAL A 541 -9.23 4.25 -26.64
C VAL A 541 -8.69 5.17 -27.73
N VAL A 542 -8.15 6.31 -27.31
CA VAL A 542 -7.22 7.13 -28.08
C VAL A 542 -5.83 6.94 -27.51
N PHE A 543 -4.85 6.65 -28.36
CA PHE A 543 -3.45 6.66 -27.96
C PHE A 543 -2.76 7.93 -28.44
N VAL A 544 -2.01 8.60 -27.55
CA VAL A 544 -1.20 9.78 -27.87
C VAL A 544 0.26 9.51 -27.48
N GLY A 545 1.19 9.73 -28.41
CA GLY A 545 2.63 9.54 -28.15
C GLY A 545 3.52 10.33 -29.12
N ASP A 546 4.81 9.98 -29.20
CA ASP A 546 5.79 10.63 -30.07
C ASP A 546 6.58 9.68 -30.98
N SER A 547 7.10 10.20 -32.10
CA SER A 547 7.84 9.36 -33.07
C SER A 547 9.28 9.01 -32.67
N GLY A 548 9.82 9.63 -31.61
CA GLY A 548 11.19 9.44 -31.13
C GLY A 548 11.38 8.26 -30.17
N GLN A 549 10.35 7.90 -29.39
CA GLN A 549 10.47 6.90 -28.30
C GLN A 549 9.81 5.54 -28.55
N GLY A 550 9.49 5.23 -29.82
CA GLY A 550 8.94 3.93 -30.22
C GLY A 550 7.43 3.80 -30.04
N ASP A 551 6.71 4.91 -29.83
CA ASP A 551 5.25 4.90 -29.66
C ASP A 551 4.48 4.53 -30.92
N VAL A 552 5.09 4.72 -32.10
CA VAL A 552 4.57 4.16 -33.34
C VAL A 552 4.38 2.64 -33.24
N GLU A 553 5.37 1.94 -32.67
CA GLU A 553 5.29 0.49 -32.48
C GLU A 553 4.29 0.11 -31.37
N VAL A 554 4.16 0.94 -30.33
CA VAL A 554 3.11 0.79 -29.32
C VAL A 554 1.73 0.88 -29.97
N GLY A 555 1.49 1.92 -30.77
CA GLY A 555 0.26 2.10 -31.53
C GLY A 555 -0.07 0.90 -32.42
N ARG A 556 0.90 0.38 -33.18
CA ARG A 556 0.72 -0.84 -33.99
C ARG A 556 0.28 -2.03 -33.14
N ARG A 557 0.94 -2.24 -32.01
CA ARG A 557 0.65 -3.38 -31.13
C ARG A 557 -0.68 -3.23 -30.40
N MET A 558 -1.12 -2.01 -30.07
CA MET A 558 -2.45 -1.73 -29.51
C MET A 558 -3.53 -2.07 -30.53
N ILE A 559 -3.38 -1.55 -31.76
CA ILE A 559 -4.25 -1.85 -32.90
C ILE A 559 -4.34 -3.36 -33.15
N ALA A 560 -3.20 -4.07 -33.10
CA ALA A 560 -3.17 -5.52 -33.32
C ALA A 560 -3.79 -6.32 -32.15
N ALA A 561 -3.79 -5.77 -30.94
CA ALA A 561 -4.35 -6.41 -29.76
C ALA A 561 -5.87 -6.23 -29.66
N ASP A 562 -6.38 -5.05 -30.00
CA ASP A 562 -7.82 -4.73 -29.95
C ASP A 562 -8.16 -3.61 -30.96
N ARG A 563 -8.41 -3.98 -32.22
CA ARG A 563 -8.67 -3.02 -33.30
C ARG A 563 -9.96 -2.25 -33.10
N ASP A 564 -10.98 -2.89 -32.53
CA ASP A 564 -12.32 -2.31 -32.40
C ASP A 564 -12.35 -1.25 -31.29
N ALA A 565 -11.57 -1.43 -30.22
CA ALA A 565 -11.47 -0.43 -29.16
C ALA A 565 -10.60 0.78 -29.52
N VAL A 566 -9.56 0.63 -30.37
CA VAL A 566 -8.63 1.72 -30.67
C VAL A 566 -9.18 2.62 -31.78
N ARG A 567 -9.67 3.81 -31.39
CA ARG A 567 -10.30 4.78 -32.29
C ARG A 567 -9.32 5.64 -33.05
N LEU A 568 -8.24 6.04 -32.38
CA LEU A 568 -7.21 6.89 -32.96
C LEU A 568 -5.86 6.62 -32.30
N VAL A 569 -4.82 6.50 -33.11
CA VAL A 569 -3.42 6.52 -32.64
C VAL A 569 -2.79 7.79 -33.20
N LEU A 570 -2.57 8.75 -32.32
CA LEU A 570 -2.04 10.07 -32.64
C LEU A 570 -0.57 10.17 -32.19
N ILE A 571 0.33 10.36 -33.14
CA ILE A 571 1.78 10.44 -32.88
C ILE A 571 2.26 11.84 -33.24
N HIS A 572 2.78 12.58 -32.25
CA HIS A 572 3.48 13.81 -32.51
C HIS A 572 4.84 13.50 -33.17
N ASP A 573 5.01 13.94 -34.41
CA ASP A 573 6.24 13.68 -35.14
C ASP A 573 7.35 14.63 -34.72
N VAL A 574 8.29 14.10 -33.94
CA VAL A 574 9.44 14.83 -33.39
C VAL A 574 10.75 14.52 -34.13
N VAL A 575 10.74 13.59 -35.09
CA VAL A 575 11.96 13.13 -35.81
C VAL A 575 11.96 13.40 -37.32
N ASP A 576 10.99 14.19 -37.82
CA ASP A 576 10.84 14.56 -39.23
C ASP A 576 10.69 13.33 -40.16
N THR A 577 9.63 12.56 -39.92
CA THR A 577 9.30 11.34 -40.65
C THR A 577 8.91 11.66 -42.11
N PRO A 578 9.54 11.04 -43.13
CA PRO A 578 9.23 11.29 -44.53
C PRO A 578 7.77 11.00 -44.90
N GLU A 579 7.19 11.79 -45.81
CA GLU A 579 5.78 11.69 -46.23
C GLU A 579 5.35 10.28 -46.65
N ALA A 580 6.18 9.55 -47.40
CA ALA A 580 5.86 8.19 -47.82
C ALA A 580 5.69 7.23 -46.62
N ALA A 581 6.48 7.41 -45.55
CA ALA A 581 6.34 6.62 -44.33
C ALA A 581 5.12 7.06 -43.51
N ARG A 582 4.78 8.36 -43.54
CA ARG A 582 3.53 8.87 -42.94
C ARG A 582 2.30 8.26 -43.60
N ASP A 583 2.30 8.16 -44.94
CA ASP A 583 1.21 7.54 -45.71
C ASP A 583 1.05 6.05 -45.37
N GLU A 584 2.15 5.30 -45.26
CA GLU A 584 2.15 3.90 -44.84
C GLU A 584 1.57 3.74 -43.43
N LEU A 585 2.02 4.55 -42.47
CA LEU A 585 1.51 4.55 -41.09
C LEU A 585 0.02 4.90 -41.02
N ARG A 586 -0.42 5.88 -41.82
CA ARG A 586 -1.82 6.29 -41.88
C ARG A 586 -2.71 5.15 -42.40
N ALA A 587 -2.22 4.37 -43.37
CA ALA A 587 -2.93 3.18 -43.84
C ALA A 587 -3.04 2.08 -42.77
N GLU A 588 -2.12 2.03 -41.81
CA GLU A 588 -2.17 1.14 -40.64
C GLU A 588 -3.11 1.67 -39.54
N GLY A 589 -3.57 2.93 -39.64
CA GLY A 589 -4.40 3.59 -38.62
C GLY A 589 -3.61 4.43 -37.61
N ILE A 590 -2.36 4.78 -37.94
CA ILE A 590 -1.47 5.59 -37.11
C ILE A 590 -1.27 6.96 -37.76
N VAL A 591 -1.69 8.01 -37.08
CA VAL A 591 -1.71 9.37 -37.62
C VAL A 591 -0.56 10.17 -37.04
N LEU A 592 0.40 10.55 -37.88
CA LEU A 592 1.49 11.44 -37.50
C LEU A 592 1.06 12.89 -37.71
N VAL A 593 1.30 13.74 -36.70
CA VAL A 593 1.00 15.18 -36.74
C VAL A 593 2.21 16.01 -36.36
N ASP A 594 2.33 17.21 -36.92
CA ASP A 594 3.46 18.10 -36.65
C ASP A 594 3.24 19.00 -35.44
N SER A 595 1.99 19.12 -34.97
CA SER A 595 1.63 20.00 -33.86
C SER A 595 0.38 19.49 -33.11
N PRO A 596 0.16 19.91 -31.85
CA PRO A 596 -1.08 19.60 -31.13
C PRO A 596 -2.34 20.12 -31.82
N VAL A 597 -2.25 21.22 -32.58
CA VAL A 597 -3.38 21.75 -33.38
C VAL A 597 -3.72 20.79 -34.52
N GLY A 598 -2.71 20.25 -35.20
CA GLY A 598 -2.89 19.19 -36.19
C GLY A 598 -3.53 17.94 -35.57
N GLY A 599 -3.11 17.57 -34.36
CA GLY A 599 -3.73 16.50 -33.59
C GLY A 599 -5.20 16.72 -33.26
N ALA A 600 -5.55 17.94 -32.83
CA ALA A 600 -6.94 18.31 -32.58
C ALA A 600 -7.80 18.28 -33.85
N LEU A 601 -7.23 18.65 -34.99
CA LEU A 601 -7.92 18.59 -36.28
C LEU A 601 -8.22 17.14 -36.70
N GLU A 602 -7.27 16.22 -36.50
CA GLU A 602 -7.46 14.80 -36.77
C GLU A 602 -8.51 14.20 -35.82
N ALA A 603 -8.45 14.53 -34.52
CA ALA A 603 -9.45 14.10 -33.55
C ALA A 603 -10.86 14.65 -33.86
N TYR A 604 -10.95 15.92 -34.31
CA TYR A 604 -12.21 16.52 -34.77
C TYR A 604 -12.76 15.80 -36.01
N ALA A 605 -11.90 15.38 -36.93
CA ALA A 605 -12.32 14.68 -38.16
C ALA A 605 -12.92 13.28 -37.90
N VAL A 606 -12.68 12.69 -36.72
CA VAL A 606 -13.23 11.40 -36.30
C VAL A 606 -14.23 11.52 -35.15
N ASP A 607 -14.79 12.73 -34.94
CA ASP A 607 -15.81 13.06 -33.94
C ASP A 607 -15.37 12.86 -32.47
N LEU A 608 -14.06 12.89 -32.18
CA LEU A 608 -13.51 12.78 -30.81
C LEU A 608 -13.34 14.14 -30.13
N VAL A 609 -13.32 15.23 -30.90
CA VAL A 609 -13.22 16.61 -30.41
C VAL A 609 -14.34 17.43 -31.02
N SER A 610 -15.03 18.23 -30.21
CA SER A 610 -16.08 19.14 -30.70
C SER A 610 -15.52 20.36 -31.43
N ALA A 611 -16.35 21.06 -32.20
CA ALA A 611 -15.95 22.32 -32.85
C ALA A 611 -15.46 23.37 -31.83
N ALA A 612 -16.12 23.48 -30.68
CA ALA A 612 -15.72 24.36 -29.59
C ALA A 612 -14.40 23.92 -28.96
N GLY A 613 -14.18 22.61 -28.81
CA GLY A 613 -12.89 22.06 -28.37
C GLY A 613 -11.76 22.41 -29.33
N LEU A 614 -11.96 22.22 -30.64
CA LEU A 614 -10.97 22.58 -31.66
C LEU A 614 -10.65 24.09 -31.66
N GLU A 615 -11.65 24.95 -31.50
CA GLU A 615 -11.46 26.40 -31.37
C GLU A 615 -10.66 26.77 -30.10
N ALA A 616 -10.90 26.08 -28.98
CA ALA A 616 -10.16 26.28 -27.74
C ALA A 616 -8.67 25.90 -27.90
N VAL A 617 -8.38 24.77 -28.57
CA VAL A 617 -7.00 24.36 -28.89
C VAL A 617 -6.29 25.41 -29.74
N VAL A 618 -6.95 25.90 -30.81
CA VAL A 618 -6.39 26.95 -31.67
C VAL A 618 -6.07 28.21 -30.87
N THR A 619 -7.01 28.67 -30.05
CA THR A 619 -6.85 29.88 -29.22
C THR A 619 -5.69 29.75 -28.23
N ALA A 620 -5.54 28.57 -27.61
CA ALA A 620 -4.44 28.31 -26.71
C ALA A 620 -3.10 28.23 -27.44
N ALA A 621 -3.04 27.58 -28.61
CA ALA A 621 -1.82 27.48 -29.40
C ALA A 621 -1.29 28.86 -29.81
N GLU A 622 -2.16 29.78 -30.25
CA GLU A 622 -1.75 31.17 -30.58
C GLU A 622 -1.17 31.89 -29.36
N ARG A 623 -1.86 31.81 -28.22
CA ARG A 623 -1.41 32.40 -26.96
C ARG A 623 -0.08 31.82 -26.48
N ASP A 624 0.09 30.51 -26.61
CA ASP A 624 1.26 29.80 -26.11
C ASP A 624 2.48 30.05 -27.01
N LEU A 625 2.31 30.12 -28.34
CA LEU A 625 3.36 30.50 -29.28
C LEU A 625 3.98 31.86 -28.95
N ASP A 626 3.17 32.83 -28.56
CA ASP A 626 3.62 34.19 -28.21
C ASP A 626 4.39 34.27 -26.89
N ARG A 627 4.39 33.21 -26.10
CA ARG A 627 5.09 33.12 -24.81
C ARG A 627 6.41 32.38 -24.90
N ILE A 628 6.73 31.76 -26.04
CA ILE A 628 7.97 31.00 -26.20
C ILE A 628 9.16 31.95 -26.28
N GLU A 629 10.17 31.70 -25.45
CA GLU A 629 11.49 32.33 -25.56
C GLU A 629 12.35 31.50 -26.53
N TRP A 630 12.43 31.93 -27.78
CA TRP A 630 13.10 31.19 -28.86
C TRP A 630 14.63 31.25 -28.77
N GLU A 631 15.29 30.17 -29.19
CA GLU A 631 16.76 30.11 -29.22
C GLU A 631 17.33 30.89 -30.42
N SER A 632 16.58 31.01 -31.51
CA SER A 632 16.92 31.80 -32.69
C SER A 632 15.69 32.30 -33.47
N PRO A 633 15.81 33.40 -34.22
CA PRO A 633 14.76 33.87 -35.14
C PRO A 633 14.40 32.85 -36.23
N GLU A 634 15.36 32.03 -36.66
CA GLU A 634 15.15 30.98 -37.65
C GLU A 634 14.28 29.85 -37.09
N GLN A 635 14.54 29.44 -35.83
CA GLN A 635 13.73 28.46 -35.12
C GLN A 635 12.29 28.97 -34.96
N GLU A 636 12.12 30.22 -34.49
CA GLU A 636 10.80 30.85 -34.36
C GLU A 636 10.04 30.82 -35.68
N LYS A 637 10.66 31.29 -36.77
CA LYS A 637 10.02 31.39 -38.07
C LYS A 637 9.59 30.03 -38.63
N ALA A 638 10.47 29.02 -38.53
CA ALA A 638 10.18 27.68 -39.04
C ALA A 638 9.03 27.03 -38.28
N THR A 639 9.06 27.10 -36.94
CA THR A 639 8.07 26.46 -36.08
C THR A 639 6.71 27.16 -36.12
N ARG A 640 6.68 28.51 -36.12
CA ARG A 640 5.43 29.26 -36.31
C ARG A 640 4.76 28.92 -37.62
N ALA A 641 5.51 28.78 -38.73
CA ALA A 641 4.93 28.44 -40.03
C ALA A 641 4.20 27.08 -40.01
N VAL A 642 4.71 26.09 -39.28
CA VAL A 642 4.07 24.77 -39.12
C VAL A 642 2.77 24.90 -38.32
N VAL A 643 2.81 25.56 -37.16
CA VAL A 643 1.62 25.67 -36.29
C VAL A 643 0.55 26.59 -36.92
N GLU A 644 0.95 27.66 -37.59
CA GLU A 644 0.04 28.57 -38.30
C GLU A 644 -0.67 27.90 -39.49
N ARG A 645 0.02 27.00 -40.21
CA ARG A 645 -0.60 26.15 -41.24
C ARG A 645 -1.73 25.32 -40.63
N ASP A 646 -1.47 24.67 -39.50
CA ASP A 646 -2.46 23.80 -38.83
C ASP A 646 -3.61 24.63 -38.24
N ILE A 647 -3.33 25.82 -37.68
CA ILE A 647 -4.35 26.78 -37.22
C ILE A 647 -5.27 27.21 -38.38
N ALA A 648 -4.72 27.52 -39.55
CA ALA A 648 -5.51 27.91 -40.71
C ALA A 648 -6.41 26.76 -41.22
N ALA A 649 -5.89 25.53 -41.18
CA ALA A 649 -6.66 24.33 -41.50
C ALA A 649 -7.80 24.11 -40.50
N ALA A 650 -7.51 24.20 -39.19
CA ALA A 650 -8.50 24.08 -38.12
C ALA A 650 -9.62 25.12 -38.26
N ARG A 651 -9.28 26.41 -38.45
CA ARG A 651 -10.24 27.50 -38.69
C ARG A 651 -11.19 27.23 -39.85
N THR A 652 -10.66 26.64 -40.92
CA THR A 652 -11.46 26.25 -42.08
C THR A 652 -12.41 25.09 -41.76
N ALA A 653 -11.99 24.16 -40.90
CA ALA A 653 -12.78 22.99 -40.52
C ALA A 653 -13.96 23.36 -39.62
N TYR A 654 -13.76 24.10 -38.53
CA TYR A 654 -14.87 24.48 -37.64
C TYR A 654 -15.67 25.68 -38.13
N GLY A 655 -15.11 26.55 -38.97
CA GLY A 655 -15.85 27.62 -39.67
C GLY A 655 -16.86 27.11 -40.71
N LYS A 656 -16.84 25.81 -41.05
CA LYS A 656 -17.82 25.13 -41.92
C LYS A 656 -18.92 24.39 -41.14
N ALA A 657 -18.90 24.39 -39.81
CA ALA A 657 -19.92 23.71 -39.01
C ALA A 657 -21.30 24.35 -39.29
N PRO A 658 -22.33 23.57 -39.64
CA PRO A 658 -23.66 24.12 -39.91
C PRO A 658 -24.24 24.71 -38.62
N ASP A 659 -24.77 25.92 -38.75
CA ASP A 659 -25.49 26.68 -37.74
C ASP A 659 -26.44 25.75 -36.94
N GLY A 660 -26.20 25.65 -35.62
CA GLY A 660 -26.82 24.70 -34.70
C GLY A 660 -28.31 24.93 -34.44
N SER A 661 -29.15 24.86 -35.48
CA SER A 661 -30.60 24.73 -35.36
C SER A 661 -31.08 23.40 -35.96
N ARG A 662 -30.80 22.30 -35.26
CA ARG A 662 -31.67 21.12 -35.40
C ARG A 662 -32.96 21.44 -34.66
N ALA A 663 -33.97 21.80 -35.44
CA ALA A 663 -35.34 21.89 -34.98
C ALA A 663 -35.71 20.63 -34.21
N VAL A 664 -36.19 20.83 -32.98
CA VAL A 664 -37.02 19.85 -32.27
C VAL A 664 -38.25 19.64 -33.14
N GLY A 665 -38.26 18.56 -33.91
CA GLY A 665 -39.41 18.11 -34.66
C GLY A 665 -40.22 17.16 -33.79
N ASP A 666 -41.40 17.61 -33.36
CA ASP A 666 -42.51 16.74 -32.97
C ASP A 666 -42.81 15.78 -34.14
N ALA A 667 -42.72 14.48 -33.87
CA ALA A 667 -43.52 13.41 -34.49
C ALA A 667 -43.41 12.12 -33.69
#